data_AF-A0A948FBH9-F1
#
_entry.id   AF-A0A948FBH9-F1
#
_cell.length_a   1.000
_cell.length_b   1.000
_cell.length_c   1.000
_cell.angle_alpha   90.00
_cell.angle_beta   90.00
_cell.angle_gamma   90.00
#
_symmetry.space_group_name_H-M   'P 1'
#
loop_
_entity.id
_entity.type
_entity.pdbx_description
1 polymer ?
#
loop_
_entity_poly.entity_id
_entity_poly.type
_entity_poly.pdbx_seq_one_letter_code
_entity_poly.pdbx_strand_id
1 'polypeptide(L)'
;MSDNDDNFKLDQSAQELYKKLAGIDDSDRLIESEPTQSSLINLLNQETKLLDHYRLLLAEATCLFAGILKGSSSFASVHDIDQKIQAFLATLKKIAEFPGFDGRIFCRLRGQQYTSKQIGSEIYDYELSFSNLLLDYQMAQIIEEREKTLGKGLYKKLMTAFQSLSGINIFNFSFDTGANQEEDYLKLENTIRLLIKFYENPLREDFFVLDEYGQPNINLTILAATNNVKPIALQNLVDKIKPMILGPTPDKGLELFATVYDAIFASVDRRKDLKKMPIEVNNAQMLMDNLHTDPKRASVVVQVSRLVLAKYGSSPRMASEVINSINSAGYTDIRQEVMGHRLTHATGFLKLAEQTENREALQSEALRNIEEGLDHLPDEMYDNLSVKGSEARAINVEGQETSWLLHEKILDFLSFFIRRSSIKKKVQDITNKNIWFDDDDYAVIAKNFKITSADAVNLIALLRDCFDFNGNFRRIFFEKNIPGFIKCGSKVFEFLWHYLKELSLRNDRVSFLNALQSLVAQLEQPQDALNILLSDVFDRPTIVEFSDRNAFILVTALLCSSKAQGRSHIELTPEEVLRNQDNINRNTVALVLTFFEQNHENIIQKFRRIIELLLKSSAKDNFTENEMQPRFLLYLIREMVIFFALIGGKSAHAIIHGVVLEFGDPFSSYYSEMKNKENLRHSLQLLQIAARSLRRSAEPQDMELLGEIVSNEAAFIKLYAEPDPLNHVQRVMDKIRKSD
;
A
#
# COMPACT_ATOMS: atom_id res chain seq x y z
N MET A 1 -35.79 47.58 -36.92
CA MET A 1 -36.26 47.80 -35.54
C MET A 1 -35.57 46.73 -34.71
N SER A 2 -34.34 47.02 -34.25
CA SER A 2 -33.97 47.56 -32.91
C SER A 2 -34.16 46.48 -31.83
N ASP A 3 -33.20 46.03 -31.02
CA ASP A 3 -31.90 46.54 -30.53
C ASP A 3 -31.00 45.33 -30.14
N ASN A 4 -29.71 45.30 -30.52
CA ASN A 4 -28.48 45.52 -29.73
C ASN A 4 -28.12 44.53 -28.59
N ASP A 5 -26.90 44.00 -28.76
CA ASP A 5 -25.97 43.31 -27.87
C ASP A 5 -26.05 43.64 -26.36
N ASP A 6 -25.72 42.65 -25.52
CA ASP A 6 -24.56 42.85 -24.64
C ASP A 6 -23.81 41.54 -24.31
N ASN A 7 -22.51 41.61 -24.62
CA ASN A 7 -21.43 40.68 -24.32
C ASN A 7 -21.38 40.32 -22.82
N PHE A 8 -21.50 39.03 -22.47
CA PHE A 8 -20.97 38.56 -21.20
C PHE A 8 -19.44 38.39 -21.32
N LYS A 9 -18.71 39.50 -21.23
CA LYS A 9 -17.24 39.48 -21.04
C LYS A 9 -16.97 39.23 -19.57
N LEU A 10 -16.43 38.05 -19.26
CA LEU A 10 -15.79 37.77 -17.97
C LEU A 10 -14.77 38.87 -17.68
N ASP A 11 -14.82 39.44 -16.48
CA ASP A 11 -13.79 40.40 -16.07
C ASP A 11 -12.42 39.71 -16.00
N GLN A 12 -11.36 40.51 -16.03
CA GLN A 12 -9.98 40.02 -16.09
C GLN A 12 -9.62 39.20 -14.84
N SER A 13 -10.25 39.48 -13.71
CA SER A 13 -10.10 38.75 -12.45
C SER A 13 -10.79 37.38 -12.48
N ALA A 14 -11.95 37.27 -13.15
CA ALA A 14 -12.67 36.03 -13.38
C ALA A 14 -11.99 35.15 -14.44
N GLN A 15 -11.35 35.74 -15.46
CA GLN A 15 -10.48 35.01 -16.39
C GLN A 15 -9.18 34.51 -15.71
N GLU A 16 -8.60 35.28 -14.80
CA GLU A 16 -7.46 34.85 -13.99
C GLU A 16 -7.85 33.75 -12.99
N LEU A 17 -9.06 33.82 -12.42
CA LEU A 17 -9.60 32.78 -11.55
C LEU A 17 -9.88 31.49 -12.34
N TYR A 18 -10.40 31.59 -13.56
CA TYR A 18 -10.63 30.44 -14.45
C TYR A 18 -9.30 29.80 -14.89
N LYS A 19 -8.26 30.61 -15.17
CA LYS A 19 -6.89 30.12 -15.41
C LYS A 19 -6.23 29.50 -14.17
N LYS A 20 -6.55 29.98 -12.97
CA LYS A 20 -6.04 29.40 -11.70
C LYS A 20 -6.79 28.14 -11.27
N LEU A 21 -8.06 27.99 -11.66
CA LEU A 21 -8.91 26.82 -11.35
C LEU A 21 -8.75 25.70 -12.39
N ALA A 22 -8.40 26.02 -13.64
CA ALA A 22 -7.88 25.07 -14.61
C ALA A 22 -6.37 24.90 -14.41
N GLY A 23 -5.98 24.32 -13.27
CA GLY A 23 -4.63 23.81 -13.05
C GLY A 23 -4.34 22.66 -14.01
N ILE A 24 -4.04 22.99 -15.25
CA ILE A 24 -3.36 22.08 -16.19
C ILE A 24 -1.88 22.25 -15.91
N ASP A 25 -1.32 21.14 -15.47
CA ASP A 25 0.09 20.85 -15.34
C ASP A 25 0.76 21.01 -16.72
N ASP A 26 1.32 22.20 -16.98
CA ASP A 26 2.19 22.47 -18.14
C ASP A 26 3.63 22.01 -17.84
N SER A 27 3.79 20.83 -17.23
CA SER A 27 5.07 20.13 -17.28
C SER A 27 5.26 19.64 -18.72
N ASP A 28 6.26 20.19 -19.39
CA ASP A 28 6.68 19.87 -20.76
C ASP A 28 6.67 18.35 -20.99
N ARG A 29 5.56 17.85 -21.55
CA ARG A 29 5.51 16.53 -22.17
C ARG A 29 6.51 16.57 -23.29
N LEU A 30 7.62 15.87 -23.12
CA LEU A 30 8.52 15.49 -24.19
C LEU A 30 7.67 15.06 -25.39
N ILE A 31 7.69 15.88 -26.44
CA ILE A 31 7.06 15.60 -27.72
C ILE A 31 7.88 14.45 -28.32
N GLU A 32 7.54 13.22 -27.96
CA GLU A 32 7.92 12.04 -28.72
C GLU A 32 6.93 11.85 -29.88
N SER A 33 7.54 11.66 -31.05
CA SER A 33 6.98 11.41 -32.37
C SER A 33 5.69 10.57 -32.41
N GLU A 34 4.72 11.03 -33.21
CA GLU A 34 3.48 10.39 -33.73
C GLU A 34 2.73 9.41 -32.80
N PRO A 35 1.38 9.51 -32.67
CA PRO A 35 0.60 8.61 -31.82
C PRO A 35 0.61 7.21 -32.43
N THR A 36 1.58 6.39 -32.02
CA THR A 36 1.50 4.94 -32.17
C THR A 36 0.39 4.49 -31.23
N GLN A 37 -0.69 3.91 -31.77
CA GLN A 37 -1.80 3.35 -31.00
C GLN A 37 -1.24 2.43 -29.90
N SER A 38 -1.20 2.92 -28.65
CA SER A 38 -0.61 2.21 -27.53
C SER A 38 -1.65 1.25 -26.96
N SER A 39 -1.33 -0.04 -26.91
CA SER A 39 -2.21 -1.06 -26.30
C SER A 39 -2.35 -0.85 -24.77
N LEU A 40 -3.32 -1.47 -24.11
CA LEU A 40 -3.51 -1.36 -22.64
C LEU A 40 -2.23 -1.75 -21.90
N ILE A 41 -1.62 -2.83 -22.35
CA ILE A 41 -0.35 -3.32 -21.79
C ILE A 41 0.74 -2.28 -21.97
N ASN A 42 0.77 -1.56 -23.10
CA ASN A 42 1.73 -0.49 -23.31
C ASN A 42 1.49 0.68 -22.35
N LEU A 43 0.24 1.07 -22.08
CA LEU A 43 -0.10 2.11 -21.11
C LEU A 43 0.31 1.71 -19.67
N LEU A 44 -0.08 0.50 -19.24
CA LEU A 44 0.32 -0.03 -17.92
C LEU A 44 1.84 -0.18 -17.81
N ASN A 45 2.51 -0.55 -18.90
CA ASN A 45 3.97 -0.63 -18.95
C ASN A 45 4.62 0.75 -18.94
N GLN A 46 4.05 1.77 -19.59
CA GLN A 46 4.55 3.14 -19.54
C GLN A 46 4.47 3.69 -18.11
N GLU A 47 3.35 3.47 -17.43
CA GLU A 47 3.19 3.86 -16.04
C GLU A 47 4.15 3.09 -15.12
N THR A 48 4.27 1.76 -15.30
CA THR A 48 5.26 0.97 -14.55
C THR A 48 6.69 1.47 -14.79
N LYS A 49 7.03 1.77 -16.05
CA LYS A 49 8.36 2.29 -16.44
C LYS A 49 8.62 3.67 -15.83
N LEU A 50 7.59 4.53 -15.76
CA LEU A 50 7.69 5.81 -15.09
C LEU A 50 8.03 5.61 -13.61
N LEU A 51 7.27 4.77 -12.91
CA LEU A 51 7.54 4.46 -11.50
C LEU A 51 8.93 3.83 -11.31
N ASP A 52 9.31 2.88 -12.17
CA ASP A 52 10.62 2.22 -12.12
C ASP A 52 11.76 3.20 -12.43
N HIS A 53 11.57 4.16 -13.32
CA HIS A 53 12.54 5.23 -13.58
C HIS A 53 12.84 6.02 -12.31
N TYR A 54 11.83 6.44 -11.56
CA TYR A 54 12.03 7.19 -10.31
C TYR A 54 12.61 6.32 -9.18
N ARG A 55 12.30 5.02 -9.15
CA ARG A 55 12.97 4.06 -8.25
C ARG A 55 14.45 3.91 -8.59
N LEU A 56 14.81 3.85 -9.87
CA LEU A 56 16.21 3.82 -10.30
C LEU A 56 16.94 5.10 -9.88
N LEU A 57 16.30 6.27 -10.00
CA LEU A 57 16.85 7.53 -9.51
C LEU A 57 17.04 7.53 -7.98
N LEU A 58 16.09 7.00 -7.20
CA LEU A 58 16.26 6.85 -5.74
C LEU A 58 17.43 5.96 -5.38
N ALA A 59 17.57 4.83 -6.10
CA ALA A 59 18.68 3.92 -5.88
C ALA A 59 20.01 4.56 -6.24
N GLU A 60 20.07 5.31 -7.34
CA GLU A 60 21.25 6.06 -7.76
C GLU A 60 21.62 7.12 -6.72
N ALA A 61 20.67 7.95 -6.29
CA ALA A 61 20.89 8.98 -5.26
C ALA A 61 21.44 8.36 -3.96
N THR A 62 20.87 7.23 -3.53
CA THR A 62 21.33 6.51 -2.34
C THR A 62 22.74 5.93 -2.51
N CYS A 63 23.04 5.36 -3.67
CA CYS A 63 24.38 4.84 -3.97
C CYS A 63 25.43 5.96 -4.01
N LEU A 64 25.09 7.11 -4.60
CA LEU A 64 25.94 8.30 -4.63
C LEU A 64 26.17 8.82 -3.22
N PHE A 65 25.12 8.97 -2.41
CA PHE A 65 25.21 9.43 -1.02
C PHE A 65 26.10 8.52 -0.18
N ALA A 66 25.87 7.20 -0.22
CA ALA A 66 26.72 6.22 0.46
C ALA A 66 28.17 6.27 -0.04
N GLY A 67 28.37 6.45 -1.35
CA GLY A 67 29.68 6.59 -1.97
C GLY A 67 30.44 7.85 -1.56
N ILE A 68 29.74 8.98 -1.38
CA ILE A 68 30.30 10.25 -0.91
C ILE A 68 30.81 10.09 0.52
N LEU A 69 29.99 9.53 1.42
CA LEU A 69 30.35 9.36 2.83
C LEU A 69 31.41 8.28 3.06
N LYS A 70 31.48 7.27 2.19
CA LYS A 70 32.54 6.24 2.24
C LYS A 70 33.85 6.76 1.66
N GLY A 71 33.79 7.50 0.54
CA GLY A 71 34.94 8.00 -0.20
C GLY A 71 35.84 8.96 0.60
N SER A 72 35.28 9.65 1.59
CA SER A 72 36.01 10.54 2.50
C SER A 72 36.93 9.82 3.49
N SER A 73 36.72 8.52 3.73
CA SER A 73 37.61 7.69 4.56
C SER A 73 38.83 7.15 3.82
N SER A 74 38.91 7.36 2.50
CA SER A 74 39.96 6.87 1.61
C SER A 74 40.66 8.05 0.90
N PHE A 75 41.84 7.83 0.31
CA PHE A 75 42.65 8.84 -0.41
C PHE A 75 41.99 9.41 -1.71
N ALA A 76 40.67 9.61 -1.73
CA ALA A 76 39.95 10.21 -2.84
C ALA A 76 40.35 11.68 -2.99
N SER A 77 40.59 12.12 -4.24
CA SER A 77 40.88 13.53 -4.51
C SER A 77 39.64 14.40 -4.24
N VAL A 78 39.84 15.65 -3.79
CA VAL A 78 38.75 16.63 -3.60
C VAL A 78 37.87 16.76 -4.85
N HIS A 79 38.48 16.67 -6.04
CA HIS A 79 37.78 16.73 -7.31
C HIS A 79 36.79 15.56 -7.54
N ASP A 80 37.14 14.35 -7.08
CA ASP A 80 36.25 13.17 -7.19
C ASP A 80 35.03 13.29 -6.25
N ILE A 81 35.23 13.84 -5.05
CA ILE A 81 34.15 14.12 -4.11
C ILE A 81 33.21 15.19 -4.67
N ASP A 82 33.75 16.28 -5.23
CA ASP A 82 32.94 17.34 -5.84
C ASP A 82 32.09 16.82 -7.00
N GLN A 83 32.66 15.99 -7.88
CA GLN A 83 31.90 15.36 -8.97
C GLN A 83 30.76 14.49 -8.45
N LYS A 84 30.99 13.68 -7.41
CA LYS A 84 29.95 12.83 -6.80
C LYS A 84 28.84 13.65 -6.14
N ILE A 85 29.18 14.74 -5.45
CA ILE A 85 28.20 15.66 -4.86
C ILE A 85 27.33 16.26 -5.95
N GLN A 86 27.92 16.78 -7.03
CA GLN A 86 27.15 17.37 -8.12
C GLN A 86 26.26 16.34 -8.83
N ALA A 87 26.74 15.10 -9.01
CA ALA A 87 25.93 14.01 -9.52
C ALA A 87 24.73 13.71 -8.61
N PHE A 88 24.95 13.65 -7.28
CA PHE A 88 23.88 13.41 -6.31
C PHE A 88 22.80 14.50 -6.37
N LEU A 89 23.20 15.78 -6.38
CA LEU A 89 22.25 16.90 -6.47
C LEU A 89 21.49 16.88 -7.80
N ALA A 90 22.14 16.55 -8.90
CA ALA A 90 21.49 16.42 -10.20
C ALA A 90 20.45 15.28 -10.20
N THR A 91 20.73 14.15 -9.55
CA THR A 91 19.76 13.06 -9.38
C THR A 91 18.57 13.50 -8.52
N LEU A 92 18.80 14.25 -7.43
CA LEU A 92 17.71 14.80 -6.62
C LEU A 92 16.83 15.80 -7.39
N LYS A 93 17.41 16.63 -8.27
CA LYS A 93 16.65 17.53 -9.16
C LYS A 93 15.71 16.75 -10.07
N LYS A 94 16.17 15.64 -10.65
CA LYS A 94 15.33 14.75 -11.47
C LYS A 94 14.21 14.09 -10.66
N ILE A 95 14.48 13.66 -9.42
CA ILE A 95 13.42 13.10 -8.56
C ILE A 95 12.35 14.14 -8.29
N ALA A 96 12.73 15.42 -8.13
CA ALA A 96 11.79 16.50 -7.88
C ALA A 96 10.85 16.82 -9.05
N GLU A 97 11.09 16.26 -10.24
CA GLU A 97 10.19 16.34 -11.40
C GLU A 97 9.01 15.36 -11.29
N PHE A 98 8.99 14.46 -10.29
CA PHE A 98 7.89 13.52 -10.09
C PHE A 98 6.57 14.23 -9.72
N PRO A 99 5.46 13.93 -10.42
CA PRO A 99 4.15 14.50 -10.09
C PRO A 99 3.71 14.15 -8.67
N GLY A 100 3.52 15.16 -7.82
CA GLY A 100 3.10 14.97 -6.43
C GLY A 100 4.26 14.67 -5.46
N PHE A 101 5.50 14.92 -5.86
CA PHE A 101 6.64 14.94 -4.94
C PHE A 101 6.45 16.03 -3.87
N ASP A 102 6.57 15.65 -2.61
CA ASP A 102 6.36 16.52 -1.45
C ASP A 102 7.65 17.23 -0.98
N GLY A 103 8.74 17.06 -1.72
CA GLY A 103 10.05 17.61 -1.39
C GLY A 103 10.87 16.73 -0.45
N ARG A 104 10.39 15.55 -0.05
CA ARG A 104 11.08 14.70 0.94
C ARG A 104 11.33 13.30 0.45
N ILE A 105 12.53 12.81 0.76
CA ILE A 105 12.93 11.42 0.54
C ILE A 105 13.31 10.83 1.88
N PHE A 106 12.86 9.62 2.16
CA PHE A 106 13.13 8.89 3.39
C PHE A 106 13.86 7.60 3.08
N CYS A 107 14.76 7.23 3.99
CA CYS A 107 15.38 5.93 4.05
C CYS A 107 15.30 5.41 5.48
N ARG A 108 14.83 4.18 5.67
CA ARG A 108 14.69 3.56 6.98
C ARG A 108 15.18 2.12 6.98
N LEU A 109 15.87 1.72 8.04
CA LEU A 109 16.16 0.32 8.32
C LEU A 109 14.83 -0.38 8.65
N ARG A 110 14.52 -1.46 7.93
CA ARG A 110 13.42 -2.37 8.27
C ARG A 110 13.91 -3.49 9.18
N GLY A 111 15.03 -4.11 8.82
CA GLY A 111 15.61 -5.22 9.55
C GLY A 111 14.86 -6.54 9.37
N GLN A 112 14.30 -6.78 8.19
CA GLN A 112 13.68 -8.03 7.80
C GLN A 112 14.77 -8.86 7.11
N GLN A 113 15.47 -9.71 7.86
CA GLN A 113 16.55 -10.60 7.36
C GLN A 113 16.20 -11.18 5.97
N TYR A 114 17.14 -11.31 5.04
CA TYR A 114 16.93 -11.85 3.68
C TYR A 114 17.42 -13.31 3.50
N THR A 115 16.98 -13.96 2.41
CA THR A 115 17.22 -15.36 1.96
C THR A 115 18.61 -15.66 1.39
N SER A 116 19.57 -14.74 1.46
CA SER A 116 20.96 -15.20 1.37
C SER A 116 21.22 -16.01 2.63
N LYS A 117 21.82 -17.20 2.52
CA LYS A 117 22.29 -17.98 3.67
C LYS A 117 23.35 -17.24 4.52
N GLN A 118 23.52 -15.93 4.34
CA GLN A 118 24.46 -15.08 5.04
C GLN A 118 23.75 -14.42 6.23
N ILE A 119 24.06 -14.95 7.41
CA ILE A 119 23.77 -14.36 8.71
C ILE A 119 24.20 -12.88 8.71
N GLY A 120 23.35 -11.97 9.20
CA GLY A 120 23.66 -10.54 9.33
C GLY A 120 23.09 -9.63 8.23
N SER A 121 22.27 -10.13 7.31
CA SER A 121 21.64 -9.32 6.25
C SER A 121 20.55 -8.37 6.75
N GLU A 122 19.95 -8.67 7.91
CA GLU A 122 18.99 -7.79 8.58
C GLU A 122 19.59 -6.42 8.95
N ILE A 123 20.91 -6.34 9.09
CA ILE A 123 21.63 -5.15 9.55
C ILE A 123 21.71 -4.07 8.46
N TYR A 124 21.38 -4.44 7.22
CA TYR A 124 21.42 -3.55 6.06
C TYR A 124 20.22 -3.75 5.12
N ASP A 125 19.07 -4.14 5.68
CA ASP A 125 17.79 -4.16 4.97
C ASP A 125 17.05 -2.83 5.18
N TYR A 126 17.09 -1.98 4.15
CA TYR A 126 16.47 -0.66 4.16
C TYR A 126 15.32 -0.58 3.17
N GLU A 127 14.44 0.38 3.42
CA GLU A 127 13.40 0.84 2.52
C GLU A 127 13.62 2.32 2.21
N LEU A 128 13.51 2.66 0.93
CA LEU A 128 13.54 4.01 0.40
C LEU A 128 12.13 4.42 -0.01
N SER A 129 11.74 5.66 0.30
CA SER A 129 10.43 6.17 -0.10
C SER A 129 10.39 7.68 -0.31
N PHE A 130 9.47 8.12 -1.14
CA PHE A 130 8.96 9.49 -1.19
C PHE A 130 7.51 9.48 -1.68
N SER A 131 6.68 10.40 -1.21
CA SER A 131 5.24 10.38 -1.49
C SER A 131 4.66 8.95 -1.27
N ASN A 132 4.03 8.35 -2.28
CA ASN A 132 3.52 6.97 -2.23
C ASN A 132 4.47 5.95 -2.90
N LEU A 133 5.64 6.37 -3.39
CA LEU A 133 6.57 5.51 -4.10
C LEU A 133 7.54 4.86 -3.13
N LEU A 134 7.57 3.52 -3.15
CA LEU A 134 8.43 2.70 -2.30
C LEU A 134 9.44 1.91 -3.15
N LEU A 135 10.67 1.84 -2.64
CA LEU A 135 11.74 0.98 -3.16
C LEU A 135 12.41 0.24 -2.01
N ASP A 136 12.21 -1.06 -2.01
CA ASP A 136 12.89 -1.99 -1.12
C ASP A 136 13.65 -3.04 -1.94
N TYR A 137 14.17 -4.08 -1.29
CA TYR A 137 14.89 -5.12 -2.02
C TYR A 137 13.99 -5.93 -2.97
N GLN A 138 12.73 -6.20 -2.60
CA GLN A 138 11.82 -7.01 -3.42
C GLN A 138 11.53 -6.25 -4.71
N MET A 139 11.17 -4.98 -4.57
CA MET A 139 10.95 -4.10 -5.70
C MET A 139 12.23 -3.93 -6.52
N ALA A 140 13.41 -3.82 -5.91
CA ALA A 140 14.67 -3.77 -6.63
C ALA A 140 14.90 -5.02 -7.50
N GLN A 141 14.63 -6.23 -6.99
CA GLN A 141 14.73 -7.48 -7.75
C GLN A 141 13.72 -7.52 -8.90
N ILE A 142 12.48 -7.13 -8.63
CA ILE A 142 11.43 -7.04 -9.66
C ILE A 142 11.88 -6.08 -10.77
N ILE A 143 12.46 -4.93 -10.43
CA ILE A 143 13.02 -3.98 -11.41
C ILE A 143 14.18 -4.60 -12.17
N GLU A 144 15.10 -5.33 -11.54
CA GLU A 144 16.20 -5.99 -12.28
C GLU A 144 15.67 -6.95 -13.36
N GLU A 145 14.60 -7.67 -13.04
CA GLU A 145 13.95 -8.61 -13.97
C GLU A 145 13.22 -7.88 -15.11
N ARG A 146 12.55 -6.75 -14.81
CA ARG A 146 11.83 -5.93 -15.79
C ARG A 146 12.77 -5.09 -16.67
N GLU A 147 13.68 -4.36 -16.06
CA GLU A 147 14.61 -3.40 -16.66
C GLU A 147 16.00 -4.01 -16.88
N LYS A 148 16.07 -5.04 -17.73
CA LYS A 148 17.28 -5.88 -17.95
C LYS A 148 18.56 -5.10 -18.31
N THR A 149 18.44 -3.87 -18.82
CA THR A 149 19.57 -3.00 -19.17
C THR A 149 19.89 -2.00 -18.06
N LEU A 150 18.96 -1.09 -17.75
CA LEU A 150 19.14 -0.01 -16.77
C LEU A 150 19.14 -0.51 -15.32
N GLY A 151 18.30 -1.50 -15.01
CA GLY A 151 18.19 -2.14 -13.70
C GLY A 151 19.27 -3.20 -13.44
N LYS A 152 20.15 -3.52 -14.40
CA LYS A 152 21.12 -4.61 -14.23
C LYS A 152 22.04 -4.37 -13.01
N GLY A 153 21.93 -5.26 -12.02
CA GLY A 153 22.74 -5.21 -10.80
C GLY A 153 22.31 -4.12 -9.80
N LEU A 154 21.13 -3.51 -9.98
CA LEU A 154 20.49 -2.59 -9.04
C LEU A 154 20.49 -3.14 -7.60
N TYR A 155 20.00 -4.36 -7.40
CA TYR A 155 19.94 -5.01 -6.10
C TYR A 155 21.33 -5.06 -5.46
N LYS A 156 22.34 -5.54 -6.21
CA LYS A 156 23.72 -5.65 -5.70
C LYS A 156 24.31 -4.28 -5.35
N LYS A 157 24.05 -3.25 -6.16
CA LYS A 157 24.51 -1.87 -5.91
C LYS A 157 23.86 -1.30 -4.64
N LEU A 158 22.55 -1.43 -4.49
CA LEU A 158 21.80 -1.01 -3.30
C LEU A 158 22.30 -1.71 -2.04
N MET A 159 22.48 -3.03 -2.08
CA MET A 159 23.01 -3.77 -0.93
C MET A 159 24.42 -3.29 -0.54
N THR A 160 25.27 -2.99 -1.51
CA THR A 160 26.61 -2.44 -1.24
C THR A 160 26.53 -1.04 -0.59
N ALA A 161 25.59 -0.20 -1.03
CA ALA A 161 25.35 1.12 -0.46
C ALA A 161 24.84 1.00 0.99
N PHE A 162 23.84 0.16 1.23
CA PHE A 162 23.28 -0.11 2.56
C PHE A 162 24.30 -0.71 3.53
N GLN A 163 25.11 -1.66 3.09
CA GLN A 163 26.23 -2.17 3.90
C GLN A 163 27.22 -1.06 4.26
N SER A 164 27.48 -0.12 3.34
CA SER A 164 28.38 1.00 3.59
C SER A 164 27.80 1.99 4.59
N LEU A 165 26.51 2.32 4.49
CA LEU A 165 25.79 3.19 5.42
C LEU A 165 25.70 2.58 6.83
N SER A 166 25.32 1.30 6.91
CA SER A 166 25.30 0.53 8.17
C SER A 166 26.68 0.49 8.83
N GLY A 167 27.75 0.33 8.04
CA GLY A 167 29.14 0.36 8.53
C GLY A 167 29.60 1.68 9.15
N ILE A 168 28.93 2.80 8.83
CA ILE A 168 29.14 4.12 9.45
C ILE A 168 28.02 4.52 10.41
N ASN A 169 27.23 3.54 10.87
CA ASN A 169 26.10 3.69 11.79
C ASN A 169 24.96 4.61 11.28
N ILE A 170 24.69 4.63 9.97
CA ILE A 170 23.50 5.30 9.40
C ILE A 170 22.42 4.26 9.16
N PHE A 171 21.34 4.29 9.94
CA PHE A 171 20.21 3.36 9.82
C PHE A 171 18.94 4.05 9.32
N ASN A 172 18.93 5.38 9.31
CA ASN A 172 17.80 6.19 8.89
C ASN A 172 18.33 7.51 8.36
N PHE A 173 17.78 8.04 7.28
CA PHE A 173 18.07 9.40 6.85
C PHE A 173 16.94 9.99 6.02
N SER A 174 16.80 11.31 6.04
CA SER A 174 15.89 12.04 5.16
C SER A 174 16.62 13.11 4.38
N PHE A 175 16.15 13.36 3.16
CA PHE A 175 16.51 14.53 2.36
C PHE A 175 15.31 15.44 2.21
N ASP A 176 15.50 16.74 2.44
CA ASP A 176 14.53 17.80 2.19
C ASP A 176 15.06 18.67 1.04
N THR A 177 14.42 18.62 -0.12
CA THR A 177 14.79 19.41 -1.30
C THR A 177 14.20 20.81 -1.30
N GLY A 178 13.47 21.19 -0.24
CA GLY A 178 12.85 22.49 -0.11
C GLY A 178 11.85 22.78 -1.23
N ALA A 179 11.88 24.02 -1.74
CA ALA A 179 11.00 24.47 -2.81
C ALA A 179 11.59 24.20 -4.21
N ASN A 180 12.56 23.28 -4.31
CA ASN A 180 13.27 22.97 -5.55
C ASN A 180 13.98 24.20 -6.17
N GLN A 181 14.51 25.09 -5.32
CA GLN A 181 15.26 26.28 -5.74
C GLN A 181 16.78 26.05 -5.63
N GLU A 182 17.59 26.76 -6.43
CA GLU A 182 19.06 26.63 -6.37
C GLU A 182 19.64 26.88 -4.97
N GLU A 183 19.03 27.77 -4.17
CA GLU A 183 19.45 28.01 -2.78
C GLU A 183 19.29 26.75 -1.90
N ASP A 184 18.27 25.93 -2.14
CA ASP A 184 18.02 24.71 -1.38
C ASP A 184 19.04 23.63 -1.71
N TYR A 185 19.43 23.50 -2.99
CA TYR A 185 20.51 22.59 -3.40
C TYR A 185 21.88 23.03 -2.90
N LEU A 186 22.13 24.34 -2.78
CA LEU A 186 23.34 24.86 -2.14
C LEU A 186 23.38 24.52 -0.63
N LYS A 187 22.23 24.54 0.05
CA LYS A 187 22.13 24.09 1.46
C LYS A 187 22.40 22.59 1.58
N LEU A 188 21.85 21.77 0.67
CA LEU A 188 22.13 20.34 0.60
C LEU A 188 23.63 20.08 0.41
N GLU A 189 24.27 20.73 -0.56
CA GLU A 189 25.71 20.62 -0.80
C GLU A 189 26.53 20.93 0.46
N ASN A 190 26.26 22.07 1.10
CA ASN A 190 26.94 22.48 2.32
C ASN A 190 26.78 21.45 3.44
N THR A 191 25.59 20.87 3.58
CA THR A 191 25.28 19.87 4.60
C THR A 191 26.04 18.56 4.34
N ILE A 192 26.13 18.11 3.09
CA ILE A 192 26.93 16.93 2.71
C ILE A 192 28.40 17.14 3.06
N ARG A 193 28.95 18.32 2.79
CA ARG A 193 30.35 18.65 3.14
C ARG A 193 30.59 18.66 4.64
N LEU A 194 29.59 19.06 5.43
CA LEU A 194 29.66 18.99 6.89
C LEU A 194 29.57 17.54 7.40
N LEU A 195 28.70 16.71 6.82
CA LEU A 195 28.61 15.28 7.10
C LEU A 195 29.95 14.57 6.83
N ILE A 196 30.57 14.84 5.68
CA ILE A 196 31.89 14.31 5.34
C ILE A 196 32.90 14.60 6.46
N LYS A 197 33.02 15.87 6.86
CA LYS A 197 33.95 16.29 7.92
C LYS A 197 33.64 15.62 9.27
N PHE A 198 32.37 15.45 9.59
CA PHE A 198 31.92 14.76 10.80
C PHE A 198 32.44 13.32 10.83
N TYR A 199 32.25 12.56 9.74
CA TYR A 199 32.67 11.16 9.66
C TYR A 199 34.19 10.97 9.47
N GLU A 200 34.91 11.96 8.94
CA GLU A 200 36.38 11.94 8.87
C GLU A 200 37.06 12.12 10.24
N ASN A 201 36.44 12.85 11.18
CA ASN A 201 37.05 13.21 12.47
C ASN A 201 36.14 12.88 13.68
N PRO A 202 35.76 11.60 13.90
CA PRO A 202 34.78 11.22 14.92
C PRO A 202 35.26 11.35 16.38
N LEU A 203 36.51 11.75 16.65
CA LEU A 203 37.13 11.73 18.00
C LEU A 203 37.46 13.11 18.57
N ARG A 204 37.04 14.22 17.95
CA ARG A 204 37.37 15.56 18.43
C ARG A 204 36.32 16.02 19.46
N GLU A 205 36.58 15.81 20.75
CA GLU A 205 35.61 16.08 21.85
C GLU A 205 35.00 17.49 21.81
N ASP A 206 35.78 18.53 21.48
CA ASP A 206 35.31 19.93 21.38
C ASP A 206 34.38 20.22 20.19
N PHE A 207 34.16 19.23 19.32
CA PHE A 207 33.38 19.36 18.09
C PHE A 207 31.92 18.92 18.27
N PHE A 208 31.64 17.98 19.19
CA PHE A 208 30.31 17.38 19.31
C PHE A 208 29.36 18.19 20.17
N VAL A 209 28.09 18.15 19.78
CA VAL A 209 26.98 18.56 20.62
C VAL A 209 26.30 17.30 21.12
N LEU A 210 26.14 17.19 22.43
CA LEU A 210 25.48 16.08 23.09
C LEU A 210 23.97 16.30 23.09
N ASP A 211 23.21 15.21 22.92
CA ASP A 211 21.76 15.22 23.06
C ASP A 211 21.31 15.27 24.52
N GLU A 212 19.99 15.23 24.72
CA GLU A 212 19.37 15.20 26.04
C GLU A 212 19.73 13.99 26.89
N TYR A 213 20.26 12.91 26.31
CA TYR A 213 20.74 11.71 27.01
C TYR A 213 22.27 11.69 27.19
N GLY A 214 22.95 12.78 26.83
CA GLY A 214 24.40 12.92 26.94
C GLY A 214 25.18 12.14 25.88
N GLN A 215 24.55 11.76 24.77
CA GLN A 215 25.19 11.05 23.66
C GLN A 215 25.57 12.03 22.54
N PRO A 216 26.69 11.82 21.82
CA PRO A 216 27.03 12.61 20.64
C PRO A 216 25.93 12.54 19.58
N ASN A 217 25.44 13.71 19.15
CA ASN A 217 24.34 13.78 18.20
C ASN A 217 24.76 14.46 16.89
N ILE A 218 24.61 13.73 15.79
CA ILE A 218 25.02 14.18 14.44
C ILE A 218 24.24 15.41 14.03
N ASN A 219 22.91 15.39 14.19
CA ASN A 219 22.04 16.48 13.75
C ASN A 219 22.29 17.76 14.57
N LEU A 220 22.44 17.68 15.90
CA LEU A 220 22.80 18.86 16.70
C LEU A 220 24.20 19.38 16.33
N THR A 221 25.17 18.50 16.12
CA THR A 221 26.54 18.91 15.75
C THR A 221 26.57 19.64 14.41
N ILE A 222 25.89 19.10 13.40
CA ILE A 222 25.80 19.73 12.07
C ILE A 222 24.97 21.00 12.13
N LEU A 223 24.00 21.09 13.03
CA LEU A 223 23.16 22.28 13.19
C LEU A 223 24.01 23.45 13.66
N ALA A 224 24.90 23.21 14.63
CA ALA A 224 25.85 24.20 15.11
C ALA A 224 26.73 24.71 13.96
N ALA A 225 27.31 23.79 13.19
CA ALA A 225 28.18 24.13 12.07
C ALA A 225 27.45 24.90 10.95
N THR A 226 26.24 24.46 10.57
CA THR A 226 25.42 25.10 9.52
C THR A 226 25.05 26.54 9.88
N ASN A 227 24.89 26.82 11.17
CA ASN A 227 24.53 28.15 11.67
C ASN A 227 25.73 28.97 12.14
N ASN A 228 26.96 28.50 11.93
CA ASN A 228 28.19 29.12 12.45
C ASN A 228 28.16 29.39 13.97
N VAL A 229 27.48 28.51 14.72
CA VAL A 229 27.37 28.56 16.17
C VAL A 229 28.44 27.64 16.76
N LYS A 230 29.13 28.09 17.81
CA LYS A 230 30.10 27.24 18.53
C LYS A 230 29.35 26.06 19.19
N PRO A 231 29.90 24.83 19.17
CA PRO A 231 29.25 23.66 19.80
C PRO A 231 28.79 23.93 21.23
N ILE A 232 29.58 24.62 22.05
CA ILE A 232 29.22 24.97 23.43
C ILE A 232 28.00 25.89 23.54
N ALA A 233 27.78 26.78 22.58
CA ALA A 233 26.61 27.65 22.57
C ALA A 233 25.34 26.87 22.22
N LEU A 234 25.44 25.88 21.31
CA LEU A 234 24.33 24.98 21.03
C LEU A 234 24.11 23.99 22.18
N GLN A 235 25.16 23.52 22.85
CA GLN A 235 25.05 22.71 24.06
C GLN A 235 24.28 23.45 25.16
N ASN A 236 24.59 24.73 25.39
CA ASN A 236 23.82 25.56 26.32
C ASN A 236 22.34 25.71 25.94
N LEU A 237 22.01 25.66 24.64
CA LEU A 237 20.62 25.65 24.19
C LEU A 237 19.96 24.30 24.49
N VAL A 238 20.67 23.20 24.26
CA VAL A 238 20.21 21.84 24.61
C VAL A 238 19.90 21.75 26.10
N ASP A 239 20.83 22.21 26.95
CA ASP A 239 20.67 22.17 28.40
C ASP A 239 19.48 23.01 28.90
N LYS A 240 19.14 24.08 28.17
CA LYS A 240 17.94 24.90 28.44
C LYS A 240 16.64 24.25 27.99
N ILE A 241 16.64 23.51 26.87
CA ILE A 241 15.42 22.87 26.32
C ILE A 241 15.12 21.55 26.99
N LYS A 242 16.15 20.77 27.33
CA LYS A 242 16.02 19.47 27.98
C LYS A 242 14.98 19.47 29.13
N PRO A 243 14.99 20.38 30.12
CA PRO A 243 13.97 20.40 31.16
C PRO A 243 12.56 20.76 30.65
N MET A 244 12.44 21.49 29.53
CA MET A 244 11.15 21.82 28.92
C MET A 244 10.50 20.62 28.22
N ILE A 245 11.29 19.62 27.80
CA ILE A 245 10.78 18.40 27.15
C ILE A 245 10.70 17.20 28.09
N LEU A 246 11.70 17.02 28.98
CA LEU A 246 11.89 15.85 29.84
C LEU A 246 11.84 16.18 31.34
N GLY A 247 11.63 17.45 31.71
CA GLY A 247 11.55 17.85 33.11
C GLY A 247 10.30 17.32 33.82
N PRO A 248 10.22 17.48 35.15
CA PRO A 248 9.07 17.04 35.95
C PRO A 248 7.77 17.75 35.57
N THR A 249 7.88 18.94 34.98
CA THR A 249 6.76 19.71 34.41
C THR A 249 7.18 20.23 33.04
N PRO A 250 7.04 19.41 31.96
CA PRO A 250 7.35 19.83 30.61
C PRO A 250 6.49 21.03 30.16
N ASP A 251 7.01 21.82 29.23
CA ASP A 251 6.26 22.93 28.63
C ASP A 251 5.17 22.38 27.70
N LYS A 252 3.96 22.94 27.81
CA LYS A 252 2.83 22.56 26.95
C LYS A 252 3.20 22.72 25.48
N GLY A 253 3.02 21.64 24.72
CA GLY A 253 3.35 21.56 23.29
C GLY A 253 4.78 21.09 23.02
N LEU A 254 5.78 21.44 23.82
CA LEU A 254 7.13 20.89 23.68
C LEU A 254 7.23 19.44 24.19
N GLU A 255 6.32 19.06 25.09
CA GLU A 255 6.15 17.68 25.55
C GLU A 255 5.83 16.67 24.44
N LEU A 256 5.42 17.14 23.26
CA LEU A 256 5.10 16.33 22.08
C LEU A 256 6.29 16.03 21.15
N PHE A 257 7.51 16.41 21.53
CA PHE A 257 8.72 16.12 20.75
C PHE A 257 9.60 15.08 21.44
N ALA A 258 10.07 14.08 20.70
CA ALA A 258 10.91 13.03 21.28
C ALA A 258 12.33 13.52 21.59
N THR A 259 12.84 14.48 20.82
CA THR A 259 14.21 14.97 20.94
C THR A 259 14.29 16.49 21.11
N VAL A 260 15.40 16.98 21.68
CA VAL A 260 15.66 18.43 21.74
C VAL A 260 15.80 19.03 20.35
N TYR A 261 16.42 18.30 19.41
CA TYR A 261 16.61 18.75 18.04
C TYR A 261 15.26 19.11 17.39
N ASP A 262 14.26 18.23 17.50
CA ASP A 262 12.93 18.48 16.93
C ASP A 262 12.22 19.64 17.66
N ALA A 263 12.35 19.70 18.99
CA ALA A 263 11.77 20.76 19.82
C ALA A 263 12.31 22.17 19.49
N ILE A 264 13.58 22.29 19.07
CA ILE A 264 14.18 23.56 18.62
C ILE A 264 13.37 24.14 17.45
N PHE A 265 13.01 23.30 16.47
CA PHE A 265 12.34 23.73 15.25
C PHE A 265 10.82 23.85 15.37
N ALA A 266 10.24 23.26 16.41
CA ALA A 266 8.85 23.46 16.77
C ALA A 266 8.56 24.83 17.40
N SER A 267 9.54 25.42 18.08
CA SER A 267 9.39 26.74 18.72
C SER A 267 9.43 27.87 17.69
N VAL A 268 8.33 28.62 17.56
CA VAL A 268 8.16 29.71 16.59
C VAL A 268 9.24 30.80 16.72
N ASP A 269 9.68 31.09 17.94
CA ASP A 269 10.71 32.11 18.18
C ASP A 269 12.11 31.62 17.80
N ARG A 270 12.41 30.34 18.04
CA ARG A 270 13.75 29.76 17.82
C ARG A 270 13.96 29.30 16.38
N ARG A 271 12.88 28.95 15.68
CA ARG A 271 12.91 28.62 14.23
C ARG A 271 13.38 29.79 13.36
N LYS A 272 13.23 31.04 13.83
CA LYS A 272 13.69 32.23 13.09
C LYS A 272 15.20 32.45 13.16
N ASP A 273 15.82 31.97 14.22
CA ASP A 273 17.24 32.22 14.51
C ASP A 273 18.17 31.11 13.99
N LEU A 274 17.62 29.90 13.78
CA LEU A 274 18.39 28.73 13.32
C LEU A 274 17.84 28.19 12.01
N LYS A 275 18.73 27.99 11.04
CA LYS A 275 18.48 27.31 9.77
C LYS A 275 18.47 25.81 10.00
N LYS A 276 17.33 25.17 9.71
CA LYS A 276 17.19 23.71 9.70
C LYS A 276 18.06 23.11 8.60
N MET A 277 18.69 21.97 8.88
CA MET A 277 19.45 21.24 7.86
C MET A 277 18.52 20.43 6.94
N PRO A 278 18.85 20.35 5.63
CA PRO A 278 18.10 19.56 4.67
C PRO A 278 18.43 18.06 4.68
N ILE A 279 19.43 17.61 5.46
CA ILE A 279 19.76 16.18 5.62
C ILE A 279 19.74 15.85 7.10
N GLU A 280 18.88 14.93 7.50
CA GLU A 280 18.82 14.42 8.87
C GLU A 280 19.24 12.95 8.87
N VAL A 281 20.03 12.55 9.86
CA VAL A 281 20.57 11.19 9.98
C VAL A 281 20.19 10.64 11.35
N ASN A 282 19.67 9.41 11.37
CA ASN A 282 19.20 8.72 12.56
C ASN A 282 18.26 9.57 13.44
N ASN A 283 17.45 10.45 12.81
CA ASN A 283 16.48 11.23 13.57
C ASN A 283 15.35 10.30 14.03
N ALA A 284 15.10 10.28 15.33
CA ALA A 284 14.05 9.47 15.94
C ALA A 284 12.64 9.86 15.49
N GLN A 285 12.42 11.12 15.06
CA GLN A 285 11.13 11.55 14.51
C GLN A 285 10.73 10.70 13.29
N MET A 286 11.70 10.36 12.43
CA MET A 286 11.45 9.52 11.25
C MET A 286 11.00 8.09 11.60
N LEU A 287 11.36 7.61 12.80
CA LEU A 287 10.91 6.32 13.31
C LEU A 287 9.46 6.38 13.84
N MET A 288 8.97 7.59 14.16
CA MET A 288 7.64 7.82 14.75
C MET A 288 6.56 8.19 13.74
N ASP A 289 6.91 8.62 12.52
CA ASP A 289 5.91 9.07 11.55
C ASP A 289 4.86 7.98 11.21
N ASN A 290 5.22 6.70 11.34
CA ASN A 290 4.29 5.57 11.16
C ASN A 290 3.50 5.21 12.44
N LEU A 291 3.82 5.80 13.59
CA LEU A 291 3.08 5.63 14.86
C LEU A 291 1.96 6.69 15.01
N HIS A 292 1.93 7.70 14.16
CA HIS A 292 1.01 8.83 14.26
C HIS A 292 -0.22 8.67 13.34
N THR A 293 -1.30 8.09 13.88
CA THR A 293 -2.63 8.11 13.21
C THR A 293 -3.71 8.86 14.00
N ASP A 294 -3.50 9.10 15.29
CA ASP A 294 -4.47 9.75 16.18
C ASP A 294 -3.82 10.86 17.01
N PRO A 295 -4.23 12.13 16.81
CA PRO A 295 -3.73 13.27 17.58
C PRO A 295 -3.88 13.11 19.10
N LYS A 296 -4.88 12.33 19.56
CA LYS A 296 -5.11 12.07 20.99
C LYS A 296 -4.02 11.21 21.63
N ARG A 297 -3.23 10.50 20.82
CA ARG A 297 -2.23 9.51 21.26
C ARG A 297 -0.79 9.98 21.02
N ALA A 298 -0.62 11.15 20.39
CA ALA A 298 0.68 11.71 20.06
C ALA A 298 1.63 11.78 21.27
N SER A 299 1.12 12.12 22.46
CA SER A 299 1.94 12.19 23.67
C SER A 299 2.49 10.83 24.11
N VAL A 300 1.70 9.75 23.99
CA VAL A 300 2.14 8.40 24.37
C VAL A 300 3.17 7.88 23.37
N VAL A 301 2.96 8.10 22.07
CA VAL A 301 3.92 7.75 21.01
C VAL A 301 5.28 8.41 21.25
N VAL A 302 5.29 9.67 21.64
CA VAL A 302 6.52 10.40 21.98
C VAL A 302 7.22 9.79 23.19
N GLN A 303 6.46 9.40 24.22
CA GLN A 303 7.02 8.73 25.40
C GLN A 303 7.60 7.35 25.08
N VAL A 304 6.96 6.57 24.20
CA VAL A 304 7.50 5.31 23.68
C VAL A 304 8.89 5.54 23.08
N SER A 305 9.03 6.53 22.20
CA SER A 305 10.31 6.83 21.55
C SER A 305 11.35 7.34 22.52
N ARG A 306 10.99 8.21 23.47
CA ARG A 306 11.90 8.66 24.54
C ARG A 306 12.43 7.49 25.35
N LEU A 307 11.58 6.53 25.69
CA LEU A 307 11.99 5.34 26.44
C LEU A 307 12.98 4.48 25.64
N VAL A 308 12.74 4.31 24.32
CA VAL A 308 13.69 3.62 23.44
C VAL A 308 15.01 4.37 23.35
N LEU A 309 14.99 5.68 23.10
CA LEU A 309 16.20 6.50 22.99
C LEU A 309 17.01 6.55 24.29
N ALA A 310 16.34 6.64 25.45
CA ALA A 310 17.01 6.61 26.75
C ALA A 310 17.78 5.30 26.98
N LYS A 311 17.27 4.17 26.47
CA LYS A 311 17.90 2.85 26.64
C LYS A 311 18.89 2.48 25.53
N TYR A 312 18.57 2.84 24.29
CA TYR A 312 19.22 2.34 23.08
C TYR A 312 19.79 3.46 22.21
N GLY A 313 19.72 4.73 22.60
CA GLY A 313 20.17 5.87 21.79
C GLY A 313 21.66 5.85 21.42
N SER A 314 22.49 5.18 22.21
CA SER A 314 23.90 4.92 21.89
C SER A 314 24.10 3.91 20.74
N SER A 315 23.05 3.18 20.36
CA SER A 315 23.02 2.26 19.23
C SER A 315 21.81 2.57 18.34
N PRO A 316 21.96 3.47 17.34
CA PRO A 316 20.87 3.83 16.44
C PRO A 316 20.22 2.63 15.73
N ARG A 317 21.01 1.57 15.50
CA ARG A 317 20.52 0.27 15.04
C ARG A 317 19.48 -0.33 15.98
N MET A 318 19.87 -0.53 17.24
CA MET A 318 18.98 -1.15 18.24
C MET A 318 17.75 -0.30 18.49
N ALA A 319 17.90 1.04 18.49
CA ALA A 319 16.76 1.94 18.60
C ALA A 319 15.77 1.74 17.44
N SER A 320 16.25 1.61 16.21
CA SER A 320 15.42 1.34 15.03
C SER A 320 14.77 -0.05 15.07
N GLU A 321 15.53 -1.09 15.41
CA GLU A 321 15.01 -2.46 15.52
C GLU A 321 13.90 -2.57 16.59
N VAL A 322 14.07 -1.93 17.74
CA VAL A 322 13.07 -1.92 18.83
C VAL A 322 11.83 -1.10 18.45
N ILE A 323 11.97 0.06 17.80
CA ILE A 323 10.79 0.82 17.35
C ILE A 323 10.02 0.02 16.29
N ASN A 324 10.70 -0.58 15.32
CA ASN A 324 10.04 -1.43 14.34
C ASN A 324 9.32 -2.62 15.00
N SER A 325 9.85 -3.16 16.11
CA SER A 325 9.19 -4.23 16.88
C SER A 325 7.89 -3.85 17.57
N ILE A 326 7.68 -2.56 17.83
CA ILE A 326 6.48 -2.05 18.52
C ILE A 326 5.62 -1.18 17.60
N ASN A 327 5.87 -1.26 16.29
CA ASN A 327 5.14 -0.60 15.23
C ASN A 327 4.51 -1.67 14.32
N SER A 328 3.26 -1.47 13.89
CA SER A 328 2.57 -2.40 12.99
C SER A 328 3.31 -2.56 11.65
N ALA A 329 3.86 -1.47 11.11
CA ALA A 329 4.64 -1.48 9.86
C ALA A 329 5.90 -2.37 9.92
N GLY A 330 6.43 -2.67 11.11
CA GLY A 330 7.58 -3.57 11.26
C GLY A 330 7.28 -5.04 11.01
N TYR A 331 5.99 -5.39 10.86
CA TYR A 331 5.50 -6.74 10.58
C TYR A 331 5.11 -6.95 9.10
N THR A 332 4.94 -5.89 8.31
CA THR A 332 4.65 -5.99 6.87
C THR A 332 5.72 -6.82 6.17
N ASP A 333 5.34 -7.85 5.41
CA ASP A 333 6.27 -8.77 4.70
C ASP A 333 7.34 -9.45 5.57
N ILE A 334 7.12 -9.53 6.89
CA ILE A 334 8.06 -10.20 7.80
C ILE A 334 8.12 -11.70 7.50
N ARG A 335 9.33 -12.26 7.49
CA ARG A 335 9.52 -13.72 7.40
C ARG A 335 9.41 -14.39 8.76
N GLN A 336 8.97 -15.64 8.76
CA GLN A 336 8.75 -16.41 9.98
C GLN A 336 10.03 -16.52 10.84
N GLU A 337 11.21 -16.61 10.21
CA GLU A 337 12.51 -16.71 10.91
C GLU A 337 12.86 -15.44 11.68
N VAL A 338 12.38 -14.28 11.23
CA VAL A 338 12.72 -12.96 11.81
C VAL A 338 11.71 -12.54 12.87
N MET A 339 10.46 -13.02 12.75
CA MET A 339 9.38 -12.69 13.66
C MET A 339 9.73 -12.97 15.13
N GLY A 340 10.42 -14.07 15.41
CA GLY A 340 10.91 -14.37 16.76
C GLY A 340 11.83 -13.32 17.34
N HIS A 341 12.81 -12.84 16.55
CA HIS A 341 13.70 -11.74 16.95
C HIS A 341 12.90 -10.44 17.16
N ARG A 342 11.98 -10.12 16.25
CA ARG A 342 11.10 -8.95 16.34
C ARG A 342 10.31 -8.94 17.64
N LEU A 343 9.65 -10.05 17.98
CA LEU A 343 8.87 -10.22 19.21
C LEU A 343 9.74 -10.27 20.47
N THR A 344 10.99 -10.70 20.36
CA THR A 344 11.96 -10.65 21.47
C THR A 344 12.37 -9.20 21.79
N HIS A 345 12.60 -8.36 20.78
CA HIS A 345 12.84 -6.93 21.00
C HIS A 345 11.60 -6.23 21.59
N ALA A 346 10.39 -6.56 21.10
CA ALA A 346 9.14 -6.07 21.69
C ALA A 346 9.01 -6.49 23.17
N THR A 347 9.36 -7.74 23.49
CA THR A 347 9.42 -8.23 24.88
C THR A 347 10.38 -7.40 25.74
N GLY A 348 11.56 -7.06 25.20
CA GLY A 348 12.52 -6.18 25.85
C GLY A 348 11.94 -4.79 26.14
N PHE A 349 11.21 -4.21 25.18
CA PHE A 349 10.53 -2.94 25.36
C PHE A 349 9.43 -3.00 26.43
N LEU A 350 8.58 -4.03 26.41
CA LEU A 350 7.49 -4.16 27.40
C LEU A 350 8.04 -4.25 28.82
N LYS A 351 9.12 -5.03 29.04
CA LYS A 351 9.81 -5.12 30.33
C LYS A 351 10.43 -3.79 30.77
N LEU A 352 10.92 -2.99 29.82
CA LEU A 352 11.43 -1.66 30.11
C LEU A 352 10.28 -0.71 30.52
N ALA A 353 9.13 -0.79 29.85
CA ALA A 353 7.96 0.01 30.16
C ALA A 353 7.37 -0.30 31.56
N GLU A 354 7.48 -1.55 32.04
CA GLU A 354 7.05 -1.94 33.40
C GLU A 354 7.76 -1.18 34.52
N GLN A 355 8.96 -0.67 34.25
CA GLN A 355 9.79 0.05 35.21
C GLN A 355 9.45 1.55 35.26
N THR A 356 8.45 2.00 34.50
CA THR A 356 8.07 3.42 34.37
C THR A 356 6.75 3.72 35.08
N GLU A 357 6.53 4.98 35.47
CA GLU A 357 5.26 5.42 36.07
C GLU A 357 4.08 5.31 35.08
N ASN A 358 4.35 5.51 33.78
CA ASN A 358 3.35 5.44 32.70
C ASN A 358 3.22 4.04 32.06
N ARG A 359 3.55 2.98 32.81
CA ARG A 359 3.60 1.59 32.31
C ARG A 359 2.38 1.17 31.50
N GLU A 360 1.17 1.52 31.96
CA GLU A 360 -0.08 1.07 31.31
C GLU A 360 -0.24 1.71 29.94
N ALA A 361 -0.04 3.03 29.84
CA ALA A 361 -0.14 3.75 28.57
C ALA A 361 0.88 3.25 27.54
N LEU A 362 2.14 3.08 27.95
CA LEU A 362 3.22 2.63 27.07
C LEU A 362 3.03 1.19 26.60
N GLN A 363 2.65 0.28 27.50
CA GLN A 363 2.37 -1.09 27.14
C GLN A 363 1.14 -1.19 26.23
N SER A 364 0.06 -0.48 26.54
CA SER A 364 -1.16 -0.49 25.71
C SER A 364 -0.89 0.01 24.29
N GLU A 365 -0.10 1.07 24.14
CA GLU A 365 0.27 1.60 22.81
C GLU A 365 1.10 0.58 22.02
N ALA A 366 2.16 0.03 22.61
CA ALA A 366 3.02 -0.95 21.96
C ALA A 366 2.25 -2.24 21.62
N LEU A 367 1.45 -2.77 22.55
CA LEU A 367 0.68 -4.00 22.36
C LEU A 367 -0.37 -3.84 21.26
N ARG A 368 -1.04 -2.68 21.18
CA ARG A 368 -2.01 -2.42 20.11
C ARG A 368 -1.33 -2.47 18.74
N ASN A 369 -0.17 -1.81 18.60
CA ASN A 369 0.55 -1.77 17.33
C ASN A 369 1.12 -3.16 16.96
N ILE A 370 1.53 -3.96 17.95
CA ILE A 370 1.94 -5.36 17.75
C ILE A 370 0.74 -6.21 17.30
N GLU A 371 -0.41 -6.10 17.98
CA GLU A 371 -1.63 -6.82 17.61
C GLU A 371 -2.06 -6.47 16.18
N GLU A 372 -2.05 -5.19 15.83
CA GLU A 372 -2.34 -4.70 14.48
C GLU A 372 -1.34 -5.24 13.46
N GLY A 373 -0.03 -5.21 13.74
CA GLY A 373 0.98 -5.75 12.84
C GLY A 373 0.84 -7.26 12.60
N LEU A 374 0.52 -8.03 13.66
CA LEU A 374 0.26 -9.46 13.54
C LEU A 374 -1.05 -9.74 12.79
N ASP A 375 -2.09 -8.92 12.99
CA ASP A 375 -3.40 -9.11 12.34
C ASP A 375 -3.32 -9.19 10.81
N HIS A 376 -2.42 -8.39 10.21
CA HIS A 376 -2.19 -8.30 8.76
C HIS A 376 -1.33 -9.44 8.18
N LEU A 377 -0.76 -10.32 9.01
CA LEU A 377 0.05 -11.42 8.51
C LEU A 377 -0.81 -12.52 7.86
N PRO A 378 -0.32 -13.16 6.78
CA PRO A 378 -0.97 -14.33 6.19
C PRO A 378 -1.12 -15.45 7.23
N ASP A 379 -2.24 -16.19 7.19
CA ASP A 379 -2.52 -17.26 8.16
C ASP A 379 -1.46 -18.38 8.14
N GLU A 380 -0.83 -18.59 6.98
CA GLU A 380 0.25 -19.55 6.78
C GLU A 380 1.47 -19.27 7.66
N MET A 381 1.68 -18.02 8.07
CA MET A 381 2.75 -17.61 8.99
C MET A 381 2.61 -18.25 10.38
N TYR A 382 1.39 -18.65 10.76
CA TYR A 382 1.09 -19.22 12.07
C TYR A 382 1.09 -20.74 12.09
N ASP A 383 1.06 -21.39 10.93
CA ASP A 383 0.87 -22.84 10.81
C ASP A 383 1.96 -23.67 11.49
N ASN A 384 3.18 -23.15 11.49
CA ASN A 384 4.36 -23.82 12.05
C ASN A 384 4.78 -23.25 13.42
N LEU A 385 3.91 -22.48 14.07
CA LEU A 385 4.15 -21.90 15.37
C LEU A 385 3.42 -22.66 16.47
N SER A 386 4.01 -22.68 17.66
CA SER A 386 3.35 -23.16 18.87
C SER A 386 3.77 -22.34 20.08
N VAL A 387 2.88 -22.24 21.06
CA VAL A 387 3.15 -21.60 22.34
C VAL A 387 3.09 -22.67 23.43
N LYS A 388 4.14 -22.74 24.26
CA LYS A 388 4.22 -23.68 25.39
C LYS A 388 4.81 -22.98 26.61
N GLY A 389 3.97 -22.76 27.63
CA GLY A 389 4.39 -22.02 28.83
C GLY A 389 4.78 -20.59 28.46
N SER A 390 6.00 -20.19 28.83
CA SER A 390 6.56 -18.86 28.53
C SER A 390 7.31 -18.78 27.19
N GLU A 391 7.27 -19.83 26.38
CA GLU A 391 8.04 -19.91 25.13
C GLU A 391 7.12 -20.00 23.91
N ALA A 392 7.44 -19.23 22.88
CA ALA A 392 6.96 -19.47 21.52
C ALA A 392 8.01 -20.25 20.74
N ARG A 393 7.57 -21.16 19.88
CA ARG A 393 8.40 -22.06 19.09
C ARG A 393 7.98 -22.03 17.64
N ALA A 394 8.95 -22.13 16.74
CA ALA A 394 8.72 -22.29 15.31
C ALA A 394 9.54 -23.45 14.75
N ILE A 395 8.93 -24.20 13.84
CA ILE A 395 9.61 -25.23 13.06
C ILE A 395 9.81 -24.69 11.64
N ASN A 396 11.05 -24.62 11.19
CA ASN A 396 11.35 -24.19 9.82
C ASN A 396 11.11 -25.33 8.81
N VAL A 397 11.21 -25.03 7.51
CA VAL A 397 11.02 -26.00 6.41
C VAL A 397 12.01 -27.18 6.48
N GLU A 398 13.18 -26.99 7.09
CA GLU A 398 14.20 -28.02 7.31
C GLU A 398 13.96 -28.84 8.58
N GLY A 399 12.88 -28.59 9.32
CA GLY A 399 12.52 -29.28 10.57
C GLY A 399 13.31 -28.82 11.79
N GLN A 400 14.09 -27.74 11.70
CA GLN A 400 14.81 -27.16 12.85
C GLN A 400 13.86 -26.33 13.70
N GLU A 401 13.88 -26.58 15.01
CA GLU A 401 13.09 -25.85 15.99
C GLU A 401 13.87 -24.63 16.50
N THR A 402 13.21 -23.48 16.49
CA THR A 402 13.67 -22.24 17.14
C THR A 402 12.70 -21.88 18.26
N SER A 403 13.21 -21.38 19.38
CA SER A 403 12.39 -21.02 20.54
C SER A 403 12.76 -19.64 21.05
N TRP A 404 11.75 -18.91 21.54
CA TRP A 404 11.86 -17.54 22.00
C TRP A 404 11.12 -17.36 23.32
N LEU A 405 11.79 -16.76 24.29
CA LEU A 405 11.19 -16.36 25.55
C LEU A 405 10.52 -15.01 25.38
N LEU A 406 9.18 -14.99 25.43
CA LEU A 406 8.39 -13.78 25.14
C LEU A 406 7.63 -13.29 26.38
N HIS A 407 7.23 -12.02 26.33
CA HIS A 407 6.33 -11.43 27.30
C HIS A 407 4.97 -12.13 27.28
N GLU A 408 4.32 -12.34 28.43
CA GLU A 408 3.02 -13.05 28.54
C GLU A 408 1.96 -12.47 27.58
N LYS A 409 1.79 -11.15 27.57
CA LYS A 409 0.86 -10.44 26.66
C LYS A 409 1.14 -10.66 25.17
N ILE A 410 2.41 -10.88 24.77
CA ILE A 410 2.76 -11.23 23.38
C ILE A 410 2.44 -12.70 23.11
N LEU A 411 2.68 -13.59 24.08
CA LEU A 411 2.29 -15.00 23.98
C LEU A 411 0.78 -15.16 23.85
N ASP A 412 -0.01 -14.32 24.53
CA ASP A 412 -1.47 -14.29 24.40
C ASP A 412 -1.89 -13.91 22.98
N PHE A 413 -1.26 -12.90 22.37
CA PHE A 413 -1.50 -12.55 20.97
C PHE A 413 -1.12 -13.69 20.02
N LEU A 414 0.07 -14.27 20.16
CA LEU A 414 0.49 -15.40 19.32
C LEU A 414 -0.47 -16.58 19.46
N SER A 415 -0.85 -16.94 20.69
CA SER A 415 -1.80 -18.03 20.94
C SER A 415 -3.15 -17.75 20.29
N PHE A 416 -3.62 -16.50 20.36
CA PHE A 416 -4.83 -16.04 19.69
C PHE A 416 -4.72 -16.19 18.17
N PHE A 417 -3.66 -15.68 17.52
CA PHE A 417 -3.51 -15.74 16.07
C PHE A 417 -3.26 -17.17 15.53
N ILE A 418 -2.49 -18.00 16.24
CA ILE A 418 -2.33 -19.43 15.94
C ILE A 418 -3.69 -20.13 15.96
N ARG A 419 -4.47 -19.89 17.01
CA ARG A 419 -5.79 -20.49 17.15
C ARG A 419 -6.78 -19.95 16.12
N ARG A 420 -6.71 -18.65 15.79
CA ARG A 420 -7.51 -18.02 14.72
C ARG A 420 -7.26 -18.69 13.37
N SER A 421 -6.00 -18.90 13.00
CA SER A 421 -5.62 -19.62 11.77
C SER A 421 -6.18 -21.06 11.78
N SER A 422 -6.08 -21.77 12.90
CA SER A 422 -6.68 -23.11 13.04
C SER A 422 -8.22 -23.10 12.91
N ILE A 423 -8.90 -22.13 13.53
CA ILE A 423 -10.35 -21.96 13.44
C ILE A 423 -10.77 -21.70 12.01
N LYS A 424 -10.01 -20.93 11.23
CA LYS A 424 -10.30 -20.71 9.81
C LYS A 424 -10.39 -22.01 9.04
N LYS A 425 -9.43 -22.92 9.25
CA LYS A 425 -9.45 -24.27 8.67
C LYS A 425 -10.66 -25.07 9.15
N LYS A 426 -11.01 -25.00 10.45
CA LYS A 426 -12.24 -25.63 10.97
C LYS A 426 -13.52 -25.08 10.33
N VAL A 427 -13.62 -23.77 10.10
CA VAL A 427 -14.80 -23.15 9.48
C VAL A 427 -14.90 -23.48 8.00
N GLN A 428 -13.77 -23.55 7.28
CA GLN A 428 -13.73 -24.03 5.90
C GLN A 428 -14.22 -25.47 5.79
N ASP A 429 -13.92 -26.30 6.79
CA ASP A 429 -14.37 -27.69 6.90
C ASP A 429 -15.66 -27.87 7.72
N ILE A 430 -16.46 -26.81 7.94
CA ILE A 430 -17.60 -26.83 8.88
C ILE A 430 -18.67 -27.90 8.56
N THR A 431 -18.69 -28.38 7.32
CA THR A 431 -19.61 -29.40 6.81
C THR A 431 -19.19 -30.83 7.23
N ASN A 432 -17.93 -31.02 7.61
CA ASN A 432 -17.41 -32.26 8.13
C ASN A 432 -17.93 -32.49 9.57
N LYS A 433 -18.70 -33.56 9.76
CA LYS A 433 -19.30 -33.91 11.07
C LYS A 433 -18.28 -34.15 12.18
N ASN A 434 -17.01 -34.39 11.84
CA ASN A 434 -15.92 -34.57 12.80
C ASN A 434 -15.35 -33.23 13.31
N ILE A 435 -15.75 -32.09 12.72
CA ILE A 435 -15.32 -30.77 13.17
C ILE A 435 -16.17 -30.32 14.36
N TRP A 436 -15.48 -30.14 15.47
CA TRP A 436 -16.04 -29.62 16.72
C TRP A 436 -15.32 -28.33 17.13
N PHE A 437 -16.10 -27.39 17.64
CA PHE A 437 -15.66 -26.12 18.20
C PHE A 437 -15.85 -26.20 19.71
N ASP A 438 -14.80 -25.89 20.46
CA ASP A 438 -14.83 -25.84 21.91
C ASP A 438 -15.04 -24.40 22.42
N ASP A 439 -15.14 -24.21 23.74
CA ASP A 439 -15.42 -22.92 24.37
C ASP A 439 -14.36 -21.86 24.04
N ASP A 440 -13.09 -22.27 23.94
CA ASP A 440 -12.01 -21.37 23.60
C ASP A 440 -12.04 -20.98 22.11
N ASP A 441 -12.46 -21.88 21.21
CA ASP A 441 -12.66 -21.54 19.80
C ASP A 441 -13.71 -20.44 19.66
N TYR A 442 -14.82 -20.57 20.40
CA TYR A 442 -15.86 -19.54 20.45
C TYR A 442 -15.35 -18.24 21.06
N ALA A 443 -14.47 -18.29 22.07
CA ALA A 443 -13.84 -17.11 22.64
C ALA A 443 -12.93 -16.38 21.63
N VAL A 444 -12.17 -17.11 20.82
CA VAL A 444 -11.33 -16.52 19.75
C VAL A 444 -12.18 -15.89 18.66
N ILE A 445 -13.25 -16.56 18.20
CA ILE A 445 -14.20 -15.98 17.24
C ILE A 445 -14.82 -14.71 17.83
N ALA A 446 -15.28 -14.77 19.08
CA ALA A 446 -15.85 -13.63 19.79
C ALA A 446 -14.90 -12.43 19.84
N LYS A 447 -13.63 -12.66 20.20
CA LYS A 447 -12.61 -11.61 20.20
C LYS A 447 -12.33 -11.07 18.79
N ASN A 448 -12.11 -11.94 17.81
CA ASN A 448 -11.75 -11.54 16.44
C ASN A 448 -12.82 -10.64 15.79
N PHE A 449 -14.09 -11.00 15.98
CA PHE A 449 -15.21 -10.27 15.39
C PHE A 449 -15.87 -9.28 16.34
N LYS A 450 -15.32 -9.08 17.55
CA LYS A 450 -15.85 -8.16 18.58
C LYS A 450 -17.32 -8.43 18.93
N ILE A 451 -17.67 -9.70 19.10
CA ILE A 451 -19.01 -10.20 19.46
C ILE A 451 -18.95 -10.96 20.80
N THR A 452 -20.08 -11.37 21.37
CA THR A 452 -20.08 -12.21 22.59
C THR A 452 -19.78 -13.68 22.26
N SER A 453 -19.27 -14.47 23.22
CA SER A 453 -19.08 -15.92 23.01
C SER A 453 -20.41 -16.64 22.70
N ALA A 454 -21.52 -16.18 23.28
CA ALA A 454 -22.85 -16.69 22.95
C ALA A 454 -23.24 -16.38 21.50
N ASP A 455 -22.93 -15.18 21.01
CA ASP A 455 -23.15 -14.81 19.62
C ASP A 455 -22.23 -15.60 18.67
N ALA A 456 -21.00 -15.92 19.08
CA ALA A 456 -20.09 -16.77 18.30
C ALA A 456 -20.63 -18.20 18.16
N VAL A 457 -21.17 -18.78 19.24
CA VAL A 457 -21.85 -20.09 19.19
C VAL A 457 -23.04 -20.05 18.24
N ASN A 458 -23.88 -19.02 18.37
CA ASN A 458 -25.04 -18.84 17.51
C ASN A 458 -24.64 -18.63 16.04
N LEU A 459 -23.59 -17.85 15.78
CA LEU A 459 -23.07 -17.57 14.44
C LEU A 459 -22.59 -18.85 13.75
N ILE A 460 -21.84 -19.70 14.45
CA ILE A 460 -21.39 -21.00 13.94
C ILE A 460 -22.58 -21.96 13.71
N ALA A 461 -23.58 -21.95 14.58
CA ALA A 461 -24.81 -22.73 14.39
C ALA A 461 -25.60 -22.29 13.15
N LEU A 462 -25.85 -20.98 13.01
CA LEU A 462 -26.51 -20.39 11.85
C LEU A 462 -25.75 -20.70 10.55
N LEU A 463 -24.41 -20.65 10.60
CA LEU A 463 -23.57 -21.00 9.45
C LEU A 463 -23.69 -22.48 9.09
N ARG A 464 -23.64 -23.38 10.07
CA ARG A 464 -23.77 -24.83 9.83
C ARG A 464 -25.12 -25.18 9.18
N ASP A 465 -26.19 -24.50 9.58
CA ASP A 465 -27.53 -24.65 8.99
C ASP A 465 -27.62 -24.21 7.52
N CYS A 466 -26.61 -23.46 7.03
CA CYS A 466 -26.54 -23.03 5.64
C CYS A 466 -25.98 -24.11 4.71
N PHE A 467 -25.56 -25.27 5.20
CA PHE A 467 -24.99 -26.35 4.39
C PHE A 467 -25.82 -27.63 4.48
N ASP A 468 -25.84 -28.42 3.39
CA ASP A 468 -26.45 -29.75 3.42
C ASP A 468 -25.47 -30.84 3.87
N PHE A 469 -25.95 -32.09 3.99
CA PHE A 469 -25.15 -33.24 4.45
C PHE A 469 -23.96 -33.58 3.54
N ASN A 470 -23.96 -33.09 2.30
CA ASN A 470 -22.87 -33.27 1.35
C ASN A 470 -21.91 -32.06 1.34
N GLY A 471 -22.18 -31.05 2.19
CA GLY A 471 -21.40 -29.84 2.30
C GLY A 471 -21.68 -28.78 1.24
N ASN A 472 -22.78 -28.89 0.48
CA ASN A 472 -23.15 -27.85 -0.49
C ASN A 472 -23.87 -26.70 0.21
N PHE A 473 -23.63 -25.48 -0.26
CA PHE A 473 -24.23 -24.27 0.29
C PHE A 473 -25.70 -24.13 -0.12
N ARG A 474 -26.57 -23.81 0.83
CA ARG A 474 -28.02 -23.76 0.68
C ARG A 474 -28.54 -22.34 0.88
N ARG A 475 -28.60 -21.59 -0.24
CA ARG A 475 -29.08 -20.19 -0.29
C ARG A 475 -30.35 -19.93 0.52
N ILE A 476 -31.38 -20.77 0.38
CA ILE A 476 -32.68 -20.59 1.06
C ILE A 476 -32.54 -20.58 2.59
N PHE A 477 -31.64 -21.39 3.15
CA PHE A 477 -31.42 -21.44 4.60
C PHE A 477 -30.62 -20.23 5.06
N PHE A 478 -29.61 -19.82 4.29
CA PHE A 478 -28.89 -18.59 4.56
C PHE A 478 -29.81 -17.36 4.58
N GLU A 479 -30.66 -17.20 3.56
CA GLU A 479 -31.59 -16.07 3.47
C GLU A 479 -32.59 -16.03 4.64
N LYS A 480 -33.05 -17.21 5.10
CA LYS A 480 -33.87 -17.32 6.32
C LYS A 480 -33.11 -16.94 7.59
N ASN A 481 -31.81 -17.20 7.62
CA ASN A 481 -30.93 -16.93 8.77
C ASN A 481 -30.38 -15.50 8.80
N ILE A 482 -30.58 -14.68 7.76
CA ILE A 482 -30.12 -13.27 7.72
C ILE A 482 -30.51 -12.47 8.98
N PRO A 483 -31.76 -12.51 9.48
CA PRO A 483 -32.11 -11.81 10.72
C PRO A 483 -31.32 -12.29 11.95
N GLY A 484 -30.91 -13.56 11.96
CA GLY A 484 -30.01 -14.10 12.99
C GLY A 484 -28.59 -13.56 12.85
N PHE A 485 -28.05 -13.55 11.62
CA PHE A 485 -26.72 -13.00 11.32
C PHE A 485 -26.60 -11.52 11.70
N ILE A 486 -27.60 -10.70 11.37
CA ILE A 486 -27.60 -9.26 11.68
C ILE A 486 -27.58 -9.01 13.20
N LYS A 487 -28.26 -9.86 13.98
CA LYS A 487 -28.27 -9.74 15.45
C LYS A 487 -26.90 -10.02 16.08
N CYS A 488 -26.03 -10.77 15.42
CA CYS A 488 -24.68 -11.06 15.92
C CYS A 488 -23.75 -9.85 15.86
N GLY A 489 -24.11 -8.75 15.18
CA GLY A 489 -23.36 -7.49 15.20
C GLY A 489 -22.83 -7.04 13.84
N SER A 490 -22.15 -5.89 13.83
CA SER A 490 -21.73 -5.19 12.60
C SER A 490 -20.65 -5.91 11.80
N LYS A 491 -19.81 -6.74 12.43
CA LYS A 491 -18.72 -7.50 11.78
C LYS A 491 -19.14 -8.82 11.15
N VAL A 492 -20.44 -9.13 11.08
CA VAL A 492 -20.92 -10.39 10.49
C VAL A 492 -20.56 -10.53 9.01
N PHE A 493 -20.50 -9.42 8.27
CA PHE A 493 -20.07 -9.44 6.87
C PHE A 493 -18.60 -9.86 6.74
N GLU A 494 -17.72 -9.27 7.57
CA GLU A 494 -16.30 -9.62 7.63
C GLU A 494 -16.12 -11.11 7.92
N PHE A 495 -16.83 -11.64 8.92
CA PHE A 495 -16.83 -13.06 9.24
C PHE A 495 -17.19 -13.93 8.04
N LEU A 496 -18.33 -13.67 7.42
CA LEU A 496 -18.83 -14.48 6.32
C LEU A 496 -17.93 -14.38 5.08
N TRP A 497 -17.47 -13.18 4.74
CA TRP A 497 -16.55 -12.98 3.63
C TRP A 497 -15.22 -13.69 3.87
N HIS A 498 -14.61 -13.48 5.04
CA HIS A 498 -13.31 -14.04 5.39
C HIS A 498 -13.29 -15.57 5.33
N TYR A 499 -14.36 -16.25 5.77
CA TYR A 499 -14.40 -17.71 5.81
C TYR A 499 -14.99 -18.38 4.56
N LEU A 500 -15.90 -17.72 3.82
CA LEU A 500 -16.70 -18.37 2.78
C LEU A 500 -16.43 -17.83 1.37
N LYS A 501 -15.55 -16.84 1.19
CA LYS A 501 -15.23 -16.32 -0.15
C LYS A 501 -14.61 -17.38 -1.08
N GLU A 502 -13.91 -18.38 -0.52
CA GLU A 502 -13.21 -19.45 -1.25
C GLU A 502 -13.93 -20.82 -1.17
N LEU A 503 -15.27 -20.87 -1.23
CA LEU A 503 -15.99 -22.15 -1.32
C LEU A 503 -15.54 -22.97 -2.55
N SER A 504 -15.30 -24.27 -2.38
CA SER A 504 -14.68 -25.13 -3.40
C SER A 504 -15.52 -25.24 -4.68
N LEU A 505 -16.84 -25.43 -4.57
CA LEU A 505 -17.72 -25.62 -5.72
C LEU A 505 -18.18 -24.29 -6.32
N ARG A 506 -18.17 -24.17 -7.66
CA ARG A 506 -18.65 -22.97 -8.38
C ARG A 506 -20.10 -22.63 -8.03
N ASN A 507 -20.98 -23.63 -7.98
CA ASN A 507 -22.41 -23.43 -7.70
C ASN A 507 -22.63 -22.87 -6.29
N ASP A 508 -21.81 -23.29 -5.33
CA ASP A 508 -21.86 -22.79 -3.95
C ASP A 508 -21.36 -21.35 -3.88
N ARG A 509 -20.24 -21.02 -4.54
CA ARG A 509 -19.73 -19.64 -4.65
C ARG A 509 -20.77 -18.68 -5.21
N VAL A 510 -21.45 -19.07 -6.30
CA VAL A 510 -22.52 -18.25 -6.91
C VAL A 510 -23.72 -18.11 -5.98
N SER A 511 -24.13 -19.22 -5.34
CA SER A 511 -25.28 -19.22 -4.43
C SER A 511 -25.01 -18.35 -3.19
N PHE A 512 -23.79 -18.42 -2.65
CA PHE A 512 -23.31 -17.61 -1.54
C PHE A 512 -23.24 -16.12 -1.89
N LEU A 513 -22.65 -15.76 -3.03
CA LEU A 513 -22.62 -14.38 -3.52
C LEU A 513 -24.02 -13.75 -3.58
N ASN A 514 -24.99 -14.49 -4.13
CA ASN A 514 -26.37 -14.02 -4.23
C ASN A 514 -27.03 -13.85 -2.86
N ALA A 515 -26.71 -14.74 -1.92
CA ALA A 515 -27.20 -14.64 -0.55
C ALA A 515 -26.57 -13.44 0.20
N LEU A 516 -25.28 -13.18 -0.01
CA LEU A 516 -24.57 -12.02 0.56
C LEU A 516 -25.14 -10.68 0.11
N GLN A 517 -25.58 -10.54 -1.15
CA GLN A 517 -26.25 -9.30 -1.60
C GLN A 517 -27.49 -8.99 -0.76
N SER A 518 -28.23 -10.02 -0.34
CA SER A 518 -29.42 -9.88 0.50
C SER A 518 -29.07 -9.48 1.94
N LEU A 519 -27.91 -9.93 2.45
CA LEU A 519 -27.37 -9.50 3.74
C LEU A 519 -26.93 -8.04 3.67
N VAL A 520 -26.14 -7.69 2.66
CA VAL A 520 -25.58 -6.34 2.46
C VAL A 520 -26.67 -5.27 2.40
N ALA A 521 -27.80 -5.56 1.75
CA ALA A 521 -28.95 -4.64 1.68
C ALA A 521 -29.56 -4.30 3.05
N GLN A 522 -29.30 -5.12 4.07
CA GLN A 522 -29.83 -5.01 5.42
C GLN A 522 -28.79 -4.59 6.46
N LEU A 523 -27.52 -4.38 6.07
CA LEU A 523 -26.48 -3.90 6.98
C LEU A 523 -26.71 -2.43 7.36
N GLU A 524 -26.47 -2.10 8.63
CA GLU A 524 -26.53 -0.73 9.13
C GLU A 524 -25.35 0.12 8.62
N GLN A 525 -24.17 -0.50 8.44
CA GLN A 525 -22.91 0.15 8.04
C GLN A 525 -22.35 -0.47 6.75
N PRO A 526 -22.90 -0.16 5.56
CA PRO A 526 -22.46 -0.73 4.28
C PRO A 526 -21.02 -0.32 3.88
N GLN A 527 -20.49 0.76 4.47
CA GLN A 527 -19.14 1.26 4.19
C GLN A 527 -18.05 0.32 4.70
N ASP A 528 -18.27 -0.38 5.82
CA ASP A 528 -17.30 -1.32 6.36
C ASP A 528 -17.13 -2.53 5.43
N ALA A 529 -18.24 -3.03 4.88
CA ALA A 529 -18.22 -4.09 3.88
C ALA A 529 -17.47 -3.67 2.61
N LEU A 530 -17.58 -2.40 2.19
CA LEU A 530 -16.85 -1.86 1.05
C LEU A 530 -15.33 -1.87 1.29
N ASN A 531 -14.89 -1.39 2.46
CA ASN A 531 -13.47 -1.39 2.81
C ASN A 531 -12.91 -2.81 2.86
N ILE A 532 -13.62 -3.74 3.50
CA ILE A 532 -13.23 -5.16 3.56
C ILE A 532 -13.02 -5.74 2.16
N LEU A 533 -13.96 -5.50 1.24
CA LEU A 533 -13.91 -6.03 -0.12
C LEU A 533 -12.76 -5.41 -0.94
N LEU A 534 -12.55 -4.09 -0.84
CA LEU A 534 -11.51 -3.41 -1.61
C LEU A 534 -10.11 -3.76 -1.10
N SER A 535 -9.91 -3.77 0.22
CA SER A 535 -8.65 -4.21 0.83
C SER A 535 -8.32 -5.66 0.46
N ASP A 536 -9.29 -6.57 0.54
CA ASP A 536 -9.07 -7.98 0.18
C ASP A 536 -8.64 -8.17 -1.28
N VAL A 537 -9.16 -7.33 -2.20
CA VAL A 537 -8.78 -7.36 -3.62
C VAL A 537 -7.41 -6.75 -3.89
N PHE A 538 -7.09 -5.62 -3.26
CA PHE A 538 -5.96 -4.77 -3.65
C PHE A 538 -4.73 -4.86 -2.74
N ASP A 539 -4.85 -5.29 -1.48
CA ASP A 539 -3.69 -5.39 -0.57
C ASP A 539 -2.67 -6.43 -1.04
N ARG A 540 -3.11 -7.41 -1.85
CA ARG A 540 -2.25 -8.47 -2.44
C ARG A 540 -2.35 -8.43 -3.97
N PRO A 541 -1.75 -7.43 -4.64
CA PRO A 541 -1.99 -7.17 -6.06
C PRO A 541 -1.41 -8.24 -7.01
N THR A 542 -0.49 -9.09 -6.53
CA THR A 542 0.13 -10.17 -7.31
C THR A 542 -0.71 -11.44 -7.38
N ILE A 543 -1.69 -11.58 -6.48
CA ILE A 543 -2.57 -12.75 -6.38
C ILE A 543 -3.91 -12.38 -7.00
N VAL A 544 -4.44 -13.25 -7.86
CA VAL A 544 -5.79 -13.12 -8.42
C VAL A 544 -6.60 -14.31 -7.92
N GLU A 545 -7.73 -14.04 -7.27
CA GLU A 545 -8.60 -15.03 -6.63
C GLU A 545 -9.96 -15.09 -7.35
N PHE A 546 -10.69 -16.20 -7.25
CA PHE A 546 -12.03 -16.29 -7.83
C PHE A 546 -13.02 -15.34 -7.12
N SER A 547 -12.74 -15.02 -5.86
CA SER A 547 -13.48 -14.08 -5.04
C SER A 547 -13.37 -12.63 -5.53
N ASP A 548 -12.31 -12.24 -6.26
CA ASP A 548 -12.12 -10.87 -6.78
C ASP A 548 -13.32 -10.40 -7.61
N ARG A 549 -13.82 -11.24 -8.53
CA ARG A 549 -14.98 -10.89 -9.37
C ARG A 549 -16.24 -10.71 -8.52
N ASN A 550 -16.41 -11.58 -7.53
CA ASN A 550 -17.54 -11.54 -6.62
C ASN A 550 -17.49 -10.28 -5.74
N ALA A 551 -16.28 -9.86 -5.33
CA ALA A 551 -16.07 -8.60 -4.64
C ALA A 551 -16.51 -7.42 -5.50
N PHE A 552 -16.10 -7.34 -6.77
CA PHE A 552 -16.53 -6.27 -7.69
C PHE A 552 -18.05 -6.18 -7.89
N ILE A 553 -18.75 -7.32 -7.94
CA ILE A 553 -20.21 -7.37 -7.99
C ILE A 553 -20.82 -6.78 -6.71
N LEU A 554 -20.30 -7.14 -5.54
CA LEU A 554 -20.79 -6.65 -4.25
C LEU A 554 -20.50 -5.17 -4.02
N VAL A 555 -19.29 -4.68 -4.30
CA VAL A 555 -18.95 -3.26 -4.16
C VAL A 555 -19.76 -2.40 -5.13
N THR A 556 -20.04 -2.90 -6.34
CA THR A 556 -20.93 -2.21 -7.28
C THR A 556 -22.36 -2.12 -6.75
N ALA A 557 -22.87 -3.19 -6.11
CA ALA A 557 -24.17 -3.17 -5.46
C ALA A 557 -24.20 -2.18 -4.27
N LEU A 558 -23.13 -2.09 -3.49
CA LEU A 558 -22.97 -1.15 -2.38
C LEU A 558 -22.95 0.32 -2.83
N LEU A 559 -22.41 0.60 -4.02
CA LEU A 559 -22.43 1.94 -4.61
C LEU A 559 -23.84 2.36 -5.08
N CYS A 560 -24.67 1.42 -5.49
CA CYS A 560 -25.99 1.68 -6.04
C CYS A 560 -27.05 1.73 -4.92
N SER A 561 -27.56 2.91 -4.56
CA SER A 561 -28.42 3.22 -3.40
C SER A 561 -29.83 2.57 -3.38
N SER A 562 -30.10 1.59 -4.23
CA SER A 562 -31.43 0.96 -4.34
C SER A 562 -31.56 -0.28 -3.44
N LYS A 563 -32.15 -0.10 -2.25
CA LYS A 563 -32.81 -1.17 -1.48
C LYS A 563 -33.98 -1.87 -2.23
N ALA A 564 -34.33 -1.40 -3.44
CA ALA A 564 -35.55 -1.77 -4.15
C ALA A 564 -35.38 -2.75 -5.33
N GLN A 565 -34.16 -3.20 -5.66
CA GLN A 565 -33.99 -4.28 -6.63
C GLN A 565 -33.58 -5.54 -5.88
N GLY A 566 -34.59 -6.28 -5.41
CA GLY A 566 -34.41 -7.69 -5.10
C GLY A 566 -33.97 -8.40 -6.37
N ARG A 567 -32.66 -8.54 -6.57
CA ARG A 567 -32.12 -9.13 -7.78
C ARG A 567 -32.02 -10.64 -7.59
N SER A 568 -32.87 -11.31 -8.35
CA SER A 568 -32.71 -12.69 -8.84
C SER A 568 -31.26 -13.04 -9.17
N HIS A 569 -30.85 -14.29 -8.93
CA HIS A 569 -29.57 -14.91 -9.32
C HIS A 569 -28.67 -14.05 -10.24
N ILE A 570 -27.84 -13.20 -9.63
CA ILE A 570 -26.81 -12.43 -10.32
C ILE A 570 -25.53 -13.26 -10.35
N GLU A 571 -25.09 -13.62 -11.55
CA GLU A 571 -23.72 -14.09 -11.79
C GLU A 571 -22.81 -12.98 -12.35
N LEU A 572 -23.39 -11.87 -12.84
CA LEU A 572 -22.73 -10.71 -13.45
C LEU A 572 -23.56 -9.44 -13.24
N THR A 573 -22.92 -8.29 -13.01
CA THR A 573 -23.64 -7.03 -12.82
C THR A 573 -24.40 -6.63 -14.10
N PRO A 574 -25.70 -6.30 -14.05
CA PRO A 574 -26.46 -5.82 -15.20
C PRO A 574 -25.84 -4.54 -15.81
N GLU A 575 -25.79 -4.46 -17.14
CA GLU A 575 -25.23 -3.30 -17.87
C GLU A 575 -26.02 -2.01 -17.61
N GLU A 576 -27.31 -2.14 -17.28
CA GLU A 576 -28.23 -1.03 -16.99
C GLU A 576 -27.77 -0.18 -15.80
N VAL A 577 -26.90 -0.71 -14.94
CA VAL A 577 -26.30 0.04 -13.84
C VAL A 577 -25.53 1.27 -14.36
N LEU A 578 -24.91 1.17 -15.54
CA LEU A 578 -24.17 2.28 -16.15
C LEU A 578 -25.06 3.46 -16.58
N ARG A 579 -26.38 3.28 -16.69
CA ARG A 579 -27.33 4.33 -17.10
C ARG A 579 -27.90 5.14 -15.93
N ASN A 580 -27.91 4.59 -14.72
CA ASN A 580 -28.64 5.16 -13.58
C ASN A 580 -27.74 6.04 -12.70
N GLN A 581 -27.41 7.27 -13.16
CA GLN A 581 -26.58 8.21 -12.40
C GLN A 581 -27.20 8.65 -11.06
N ASP A 582 -28.54 8.73 -10.98
CA ASP A 582 -29.25 9.21 -9.79
C ASP A 582 -29.25 8.21 -8.62
N ASN A 583 -28.89 6.95 -8.90
CA ASN A 583 -28.87 5.87 -7.90
C ASN A 583 -27.47 5.60 -7.34
N ILE A 584 -26.48 6.46 -7.57
CA ILE A 584 -25.12 6.27 -7.04
C ILE A 584 -24.95 7.05 -5.74
N ASN A 585 -24.50 6.39 -4.68
CA ASN A 585 -24.20 7.06 -3.41
C ASN A 585 -22.87 7.84 -3.52
N ARG A 586 -22.97 9.16 -3.69
CA ARG A 586 -21.80 10.06 -3.84
C ARG A 586 -20.85 10.06 -2.64
N ASN A 587 -21.37 9.89 -1.42
CA ASN A 587 -20.53 9.82 -0.23
C ASN A 587 -19.68 8.55 -0.25
N THR A 588 -20.28 7.43 -0.66
CA THR A 588 -19.55 6.17 -0.84
C THR A 588 -18.51 6.28 -1.97
N VAL A 589 -18.85 6.93 -3.10
CA VAL A 589 -17.88 7.18 -4.18
C VAL A 589 -16.68 7.98 -3.71
N ALA A 590 -16.89 9.06 -2.93
CA ALA A 590 -15.79 9.86 -2.40
C ALA A 590 -14.83 9.03 -1.52
N LEU A 591 -15.38 8.15 -0.66
CA LEU A 591 -14.57 7.23 0.14
C LEU A 591 -13.74 6.27 -0.72
N VAL A 592 -14.33 5.72 -1.79
CA VAL A 592 -13.60 4.85 -2.73
C VAL A 592 -12.51 5.61 -3.48
N LEU A 593 -12.76 6.84 -3.91
CA LEU A 593 -11.74 7.64 -4.59
C LEU A 593 -10.53 7.89 -3.70
N THR A 594 -10.74 8.20 -2.42
CA THR A 594 -9.63 8.30 -1.44
C THR A 594 -8.87 6.98 -1.30
N PHE A 595 -9.57 5.84 -1.24
CA PHE A 595 -8.91 4.53 -1.24
C PHE A 595 -8.08 4.30 -2.51
N PHE A 596 -8.58 4.70 -3.68
CA PHE A 596 -7.90 4.53 -4.97
C PHE A 596 -6.63 5.37 -5.07
N GLU A 597 -6.66 6.60 -4.58
CA GLU A 597 -5.48 7.47 -4.56
C GLU A 597 -4.38 6.90 -3.64
N GLN A 598 -4.78 6.35 -2.49
CA GLN A 598 -3.86 5.72 -1.53
C GLN A 598 -3.28 4.40 -2.05
N ASN A 599 -4.04 3.64 -2.84
CA ASN A 599 -3.68 2.30 -3.31
C ASN A 599 -3.41 2.24 -4.82
N HIS A 600 -3.10 3.38 -5.45
CA HIS A 600 -3.01 3.52 -6.91
C HIS A 600 -2.05 2.49 -7.54
N GLU A 601 -0.86 2.31 -6.96
CA GLU A 601 0.10 1.32 -7.45
C GLU A 601 -0.44 -0.11 -7.37
N ASN A 602 -1.01 -0.50 -6.23
CA ASN A 602 -1.58 -1.83 -6.03
C ASN A 602 -2.69 -2.11 -7.05
N ILE A 603 -3.51 -1.11 -7.36
CA ILE A 603 -4.57 -1.21 -8.37
C ILE A 603 -3.98 -1.47 -9.77
N ILE A 604 -2.97 -0.70 -10.17
CA ILE A 604 -2.29 -0.87 -11.46
C ILE A 604 -1.62 -2.24 -11.56
N GLN A 605 -0.93 -2.68 -10.50
CA GLN A 605 -0.29 -3.99 -10.45
C GLN A 605 -1.32 -5.13 -10.52
N LYS A 606 -2.44 -5.04 -9.78
CA LYS A 606 -3.54 -6.02 -9.83
C LYS A 606 -4.12 -6.12 -11.24
N PHE A 607 -4.39 -4.98 -11.87
CA PHE A 607 -4.97 -4.96 -13.21
C PHE A 607 -4.02 -5.55 -14.25
N ARG A 608 -2.74 -5.16 -14.21
CA ARG A 608 -1.70 -5.75 -15.05
C ARG A 608 -1.62 -7.26 -14.88
N ARG A 609 -1.63 -7.76 -13.64
CA ARG A 609 -1.56 -9.19 -13.35
C ARG A 609 -2.73 -9.95 -13.97
N ILE A 610 -3.95 -9.40 -13.89
CA ILE A 610 -5.15 -9.97 -14.51
C ILE A 610 -5.00 -10.05 -16.04
N ILE A 611 -4.49 -8.99 -16.69
CA ILE A 611 -4.27 -8.96 -18.13
C ILE A 611 -3.19 -9.95 -18.57
N GLU A 612 -2.08 -10.05 -17.85
CA GLU A 612 -1.02 -11.04 -18.13
C GLU A 612 -1.55 -12.48 -18.02
N LEU A 613 -2.37 -12.76 -17.00
CA LEU A 613 -3.06 -14.05 -16.87
C LEU A 613 -4.03 -14.29 -18.03
N LEU A 614 -4.75 -13.25 -18.49
CA LEU A 614 -5.68 -13.37 -19.62
C LEU A 614 -4.95 -13.71 -20.92
N LEU A 615 -3.86 -13.01 -21.23
CA LEU A 615 -3.05 -13.31 -22.41
C LEU A 615 -2.50 -14.73 -22.36
N LYS A 616 -1.85 -15.07 -21.24
CA LYS A 616 -1.24 -16.39 -21.05
C LYS A 616 -2.27 -17.52 -21.13
N SER A 617 -3.45 -17.33 -20.53
CA SER A 617 -4.52 -18.32 -20.58
C SER A 617 -5.16 -18.41 -21.97
N SER A 618 -5.27 -17.31 -22.72
CA SER A 618 -5.88 -17.28 -24.06
C SER A 618 -5.03 -17.98 -25.12
N ALA A 619 -3.71 -18.03 -24.91
CA ALA A 619 -2.76 -18.74 -25.75
C ALA A 619 -2.64 -20.27 -25.45
N LYS A 620 -3.40 -20.78 -24.47
CA LYS A 620 -3.41 -22.21 -24.08
C LYS A 620 -4.59 -22.98 -24.67
N ASP A 621 -4.38 -24.28 -24.90
CA ASP A 621 -5.41 -25.22 -25.36
C ASP A 621 -6.05 -26.00 -24.21
N ASN A 622 -5.29 -26.31 -23.16
CA ASN A 622 -5.70 -27.15 -22.05
C ASN A 622 -5.49 -26.44 -20.71
N PHE A 623 -6.42 -26.65 -19.78
CA PHE A 623 -6.42 -26.06 -18.43
C PHE A 623 -6.45 -27.16 -17.38
N THR A 624 -5.74 -26.96 -16.27
CA THR A 624 -5.91 -27.80 -15.08
C THR A 624 -7.20 -27.39 -14.35
N GLU A 625 -7.70 -28.26 -13.46
CA GLU A 625 -9.01 -28.10 -12.80
C GLU A 625 -9.17 -26.79 -12.03
N ASN A 626 -8.07 -26.22 -11.52
CA ASN A 626 -8.07 -24.99 -10.73
C ASN A 626 -7.48 -23.77 -11.47
N GLU A 627 -7.11 -23.92 -12.75
CA GLU A 627 -6.56 -22.80 -13.52
C GLU A 627 -7.66 -21.84 -13.98
N MET A 628 -7.42 -20.53 -13.83
CA MET A 628 -8.34 -19.50 -14.31
C MET A 628 -8.39 -19.47 -15.83
N GLN A 629 -9.58 -19.72 -16.38
CA GLN A 629 -9.84 -19.69 -17.82
C GLN A 629 -10.03 -18.25 -18.33
N PRO A 630 -9.74 -17.98 -19.63
CA PRO A 630 -9.92 -16.65 -20.22
C PRO A 630 -11.30 -16.04 -19.98
N ARG A 631 -12.35 -16.88 -20.07
CA ARG A 631 -13.74 -16.46 -19.83
C ARG A 631 -13.94 -15.86 -18.43
N PHE A 632 -13.34 -16.44 -17.40
CA PHE A 632 -13.45 -15.91 -16.04
C PHE A 632 -12.74 -14.55 -15.94
N LEU A 633 -11.53 -14.45 -16.48
CA LEU A 633 -10.73 -13.23 -16.44
C LEU A 633 -11.40 -12.08 -17.22
N LEU A 634 -12.00 -12.36 -18.38
CA LEU A 634 -12.81 -11.38 -19.13
C LEU A 634 -14.01 -10.88 -18.30
N TYR A 635 -14.67 -11.76 -17.56
CA TYR A 635 -15.74 -11.35 -16.65
C TYR A 635 -15.22 -10.55 -15.45
N LEU A 636 -14.07 -10.89 -14.90
CA LEU A 636 -13.44 -10.09 -13.85
C LEU A 636 -13.16 -8.66 -14.36
N ILE A 637 -12.50 -8.52 -15.51
CA ILE A 637 -12.22 -7.21 -16.12
C ILE A 637 -13.53 -6.46 -16.39
N ARG A 638 -14.58 -7.14 -16.87
CA ARG A 638 -15.91 -6.54 -17.06
C ARG A 638 -16.45 -5.92 -15.77
N GLU A 639 -16.41 -6.64 -14.65
CA GLU A 639 -16.91 -6.12 -13.37
C GLU A 639 -16.06 -4.95 -12.87
N MET A 640 -14.73 -5.01 -13.05
CA MET A 640 -13.83 -3.90 -12.73
C MET A 640 -14.15 -2.64 -13.55
N VAL A 641 -14.34 -2.79 -14.86
CA VAL A 641 -14.66 -1.67 -15.78
C VAL A 641 -16.01 -1.04 -15.46
N ILE A 642 -17.01 -1.83 -15.04
CA ILE A 642 -18.29 -1.29 -14.58
C ILE A 642 -18.06 -0.48 -13.30
N PHE A 643 -17.37 -1.05 -12.32
CA PHE A 643 -17.10 -0.39 -11.04
C PHE A 643 -16.33 0.94 -11.24
N PHE A 644 -15.26 0.91 -12.03
CA PHE A 644 -14.44 2.09 -12.37
C PHE A 644 -15.25 3.20 -13.03
N ALA A 645 -16.19 2.85 -13.91
CA ALA A 645 -17.05 3.84 -14.58
C ALA A 645 -18.09 4.50 -13.65
N LEU A 646 -18.42 3.84 -12.54
CA LEU A 646 -19.34 4.38 -11.54
C LEU A 646 -18.63 5.33 -10.57
N ILE A 647 -17.39 5.03 -10.18
CA ILE A 647 -16.60 5.88 -9.29
C ILE A 647 -15.98 7.07 -10.03
N GLY A 648 -15.59 6.89 -11.30
CA GLY A 648 -14.88 7.90 -12.08
C GLY A 648 -13.46 8.18 -11.57
N GLY A 649 -12.92 9.35 -11.91
CA GLY A 649 -11.54 9.74 -11.58
C GLY A 649 -10.53 9.41 -12.67
N LYS A 650 -9.37 10.06 -12.64
CA LYS A 650 -8.35 9.99 -13.69
C LYS A 650 -7.79 8.57 -13.87
N SER A 651 -7.46 7.87 -12.78
CA SER A 651 -6.91 6.50 -12.83
C SER A 651 -7.92 5.51 -13.38
N ALA A 652 -9.17 5.57 -12.90
CA ALA A 652 -10.26 4.72 -13.39
C ALA A 652 -10.53 4.94 -14.88
N HIS A 653 -10.56 6.21 -15.31
CA HIS A 653 -10.73 6.59 -16.70
C HIS A 653 -9.60 6.03 -17.59
N ALA A 654 -8.33 6.22 -17.20
CA ALA A 654 -7.17 5.73 -17.94
C ALA A 654 -7.20 4.20 -18.13
N ILE A 655 -7.61 3.46 -17.09
CA ILE A 655 -7.77 2.00 -17.19
C ILE A 655 -8.87 1.63 -18.19
N ILE A 656 -10.05 2.27 -18.09
CA ILE A 656 -11.17 2.00 -19.02
C ILE A 656 -10.77 2.31 -20.46
N HIS A 657 -10.12 3.46 -20.69
CA HIS A 657 -9.61 3.86 -22.00
C HIS A 657 -8.64 2.82 -22.57
N GLY A 658 -7.69 2.34 -21.76
CA GLY A 658 -6.78 1.28 -22.16
C GLY A 658 -7.51 -0.02 -22.52
N VAL A 659 -8.51 -0.44 -21.75
CA VAL A 659 -9.33 -1.62 -22.10
C VAL A 659 -10.02 -1.43 -23.46
N VAL A 660 -10.58 -0.24 -23.73
CA VAL A 660 -11.20 0.04 -25.03
C VAL A 660 -10.19 -0.04 -26.17
N LEU A 661 -8.96 0.47 -25.98
CA LEU A 661 -7.88 0.34 -26.96
C LEU A 661 -7.52 -1.13 -27.25
N GLU A 662 -7.23 -1.91 -26.22
CA GLU A 662 -6.74 -3.29 -26.36
C GLU A 662 -7.78 -4.21 -27.02
N PHE A 663 -9.04 -4.14 -26.57
CA PHE A 663 -10.09 -5.00 -27.08
C PHE A 663 -10.77 -4.43 -28.32
N GLY A 664 -10.60 -3.13 -28.60
CA GLY A 664 -11.13 -2.43 -29.77
C GLY A 664 -10.28 -2.57 -31.03
N ASP A 665 -9.03 -3.01 -30.90
CA ASP A 665 -8.15 -3.34 -32.02
C ASP A 665 -8.26 -4.82 -32.40
N PRO A 666 -8.89 -5.18 -33.55
CA PRO A 666 -8.98 -6.57 -34.00
C PRO A 666 -7.63 -7.18 -34.40
N PHE A 667 -6.58 -6.36 -34.55
CA PHE A 667 -5.23 -6.79 -34.90
C PHE A 667 -4.32 -6.98 -33.68
N SER A 668 -4.83 -6.80 -32.46
CA SER A 668 -4.05 -6.94 -31.24
C SER A 668 -3.45 -8.34 -31.06
N SER A 669 -2.36 -8.41 -30.29
CA SER A 669 -1.72 -9.70 -29.94
C SER A 669 -2.71 -10.63 -29.24
N TYR A 670 -3.63 -10.07 -28.46
CA TYR A 670 -4.70 -10.82 -27.81
C TYR A 670 -5.53 -11.66 -28.80
N TYR A 671 -6.05 -11.07 -29.88
CA TYR A 671 -6.90 -11.79 -30.84
C TYR A 671 -6.12 -12.76 -31.74
N SER A 672 -4.88 -12.41 -32.08
CA SER A 672 -4.01 -13.25 -32.92
C SER A 672 -3.52 -14.51 -32.20
N GLU A 673 -3.20 -14.41 -30.91
CA GLU A 673 -2.75 -15.55 -30.09
C GLU A 673 -3.91 -16.37 -29.48
N MET A 674 -5.15 -15.85 -29.54
CA MET A 674 -6.34 -16.53 -29.01
C MET A 674 -6.62 -17.84 -29.74
N LYS A 675 -6.47 -18.95 -29.00
CA LYS A 675 -6.72 -20.30 -29.53
C LYS A 675 -8.19 -20.69 -29.53
N ASN A 676 -8.92 -20.40 -28.46
CA ASN A 676 -10.35 -20.70 -28.36
C ASN A 676 -11.21 -19.50 -28.82
N LYS A 677 -11.82 -19.62 -30.00
CA LYS A 677 -12.63 -18.57 -30.62
C LYS A 677 -13.96 -18.29 -29.92
N GLU A 678 -14.46 -19.14 -29.02
CA GLU A 678 -15.63 -18.80 -28.20
C GLU A 678 -15.33 -17.61 -27.26
N ASN A 679 -14.06 -17.40 -26.90
CA ASN A 679 -13.66 -16.23 -26.10
C ASN A 679 -13.84 -14.91 -26.85
N LEU A 680 -13.91 -14.92 -28.19
CA LEU A 680 -14.14 -13.72 -28.99
C LEU A 680 -15.50 -13.08 -28.70
N ARG A 681 -16.54 -13.91 -28.47
CA ARG A 681 -17.87 -13.42 -28.07
C ARG A 681 -17.80 -12.71 -26.71
N HIS A 682 -17.07 -13.28 -25.76
CA HIS A 682 -16.89 -12.66 -24.44
C HIS A 682 -16.04 -11.39 -24.49
N SER A 683 -15.07 -11.35 -25.39
CA SER A 683 -14.21 -10.16 -25.63
C SER A 683 -15.01 -9.01 -26.21
N LEU A 684 -15.87 -9.27 -27.20
CA LEU A 684 -16.77 -8.27 -27.76
C LEU A 684 -17.81 -7.77 -26.76
N GLN A 685 -18.29 -8.64 -25.86
CA GLN A 685 -19.14 -8.23 -24.75
C GLN A 685 -18.40 -7.30 -23.79
N LEU A 686 -17.14 -7.60 -23.45
CA LEU A 686 -16.31 -6.72 -22.65
C LEU A 686 -16.08 -5.37 -23.35
N LEU A 687 -15.74 -5.38 -24.65
CA LEU A 687 -15.56 -4.16 -25.45
C LEU A 687 -16.82 -3.29 -25.45
N GLN A 688 -18.00 -3.90 -25.62
CA GLN A 688 -19.28 -3.18 -25.58
C GLN A 688 -19.46 -2.47 -24.23
N ILE A 689 -19.17 -3.15 -23.12
CA ILE A 689 -19.27 -2.60 -21.76
C ILE A 689 -18.23 -1.50 -21.56
N ALA A 690 -16.97 -1.73 -21.95
CA ALA A 690 -15.89 -0.77 -21.81
C ALA A 690 -16.14 0.51 -22.62
N ALA A 691 -16.64 0.39 -23.86
CA ALA A 691 -17.03 1.53 -24.67
C ALA A 691 -18.16 2.36 -24.04
N ARG A 692 -19.19 1.69 -23.49
CA ARG A 692 -20.26 2.39 -22.76
C ARG A 692 -19.75 3.04 -21.47
N SER A 693 -18.86 2.36 -20.75
CA SER A 693 -18.20 2.89 -19.55
C SER A 693 -17.38 4.14 -19.86
N LEU A 694 -16.55 4.10 -20.92
CA LEU A 694 -15.70 5.22 -21.33
C LEU A 694 -16.54 6.47 -21.63
N ARG A 695 -17.67 6.30 -22.34
CA ARG A 695 -18.61 7.38 -22.68
C ARG A 695 -19.16 8.14 -21.48
N ARG A 696 -19.29 7.53 -20.30
CA ARG A 696 -19.80 8.23 -19.12
C ARG A 696 -18.92 9.41 -18.70
N SER A 697 -17.63 9.34 -19.03
CA SER A 697 -16.61 10.33 -18.66
C SER A 697 -15.72 10.68 -19.85
N ALA A 698 -16.24 10.59 -21.08
CA ALA A 698 -15.44 10.69 -22.29
C ALA A 698 -14.92 12.11 -22.53
N GLU A 699 -13.65 12.19 -22.85
CA GLU A 699 -12.97 13.34 -23.44
C GLU A 699 -13.10 13.28 -24.98
N PRO A 700 -12.82 14.38 -25.72
CA PRO A 700 -12.94 14.38 -27.18
C PRO A 700 -12.17 13.24 -27.88
N GLN A 701 -10.96 12.94 -27.40
CA GLN A 701 -10.12 11.85 -27.92
C GLN A 701 -10.78 10.46 -27.78
N ASP A 702 -11.57 10.24 -26.74
CA ASP A 702 -12.27 8.97 -26.53
C ASP A 702 -13.38 8.77 -27.57
N MET A 703 -14.03 9.87 -27.98
CA MET A 703 -15.08 9.81 -28.98
C MET A 703 -14.52 9.48 -30.38
N GLU A 704 -13.32 9.97 -30.68
CA GLU A 704 -12.58 9.58 -31.89
C GLU A 704 -12.23 8.09 -31.87
N LEU A 705 -11.66 7.60 -30.77
CA LEU A 705 -11.33 6.18 -30.57
C LEU A 705 -12.56 5.28 -30.76
N LEU A 706 -13.71 5.63 -30.18
CA LEU A 706 -14.94 4.87 -30.34
C LEU A 706 -15.43 4.85 -31.81
N GLY A 707 -15.19 5.93 -32.56
CA GLY A 707 -15.45 6.00 -33.99
C GLY A 707 -14.54 5.07 -34.80
N GLU A 708 -13.26 5.00 -34.46
CA GLU A 708 -12.29 4.09 -35.07
C GLU A 708 -12.69 2.62 -34.86
N ILE A 709 -13.08 2.26 -33.64
CA ILE A 709 -13.50 0.88 -33.30
C ILE A 709 -14.71 0.46 -34.13
N VAL A 710 -15.70 1.34 -34.29
CA VAL A 710 -16.88 1.07 -35.14
C VAL A 710 -16.47 0.89 -36.60
N SER A 711 -15.45 1.62 -37.06
CA SER A 711 -14.93 1.49 -38.44
C SER A 711 -14.20 0.17 -38.69
N ASN A 712 -13.76 -0.52 -37.62
CA ASN A 712 -13.11 -1.83 -37.66
C ASN A 712 -14.07 -3.03 -37.74
N GLU A 713 -15.39 -2.82 -37.88
CA GLU A 713 -16.41 -3.88 -37.93
C GLU A 713 -16.04 -5.04 -38.87
N ALA A 714 -15.62 -4.73 -40.11
CA ALA A 714 -15.26 -5.73 -41.10
C ALA A 714 -14.04 -6.57 -40.70
N ALA A 715 -13.10 -6.01 -39.93
CA ALA A 715 -11.94 -6.73 -39.43
C ALA A 715 -12.33 -7.68 -38.28
N PHE A 716 -13.22 -7.26 -37.37
CA PHE A 716 -13.77 -8.13 -36.34
C PHE A 716 -14.55 -9.33 -36.91
N ILE A 717 -15.30 -9.14 -38.00
CA ILE A 717 -16.00 -10.24 -38.68
C ILE A 717 -15.00 -11.31 -39.16
N LYS A 718 -13.83 -10.90 -39.65
CA LYS A 718 -12.79 -11.82 -40.14
C LYS A 718 -12.11 -12.66 -39.05
N LEU A 719 -12.26 -12.29 -37.77
CA LEU A 719 -11.70 -13.07 -36.65
C LEU A 719 -12.47 -14.39 -36.40
N TYR A 720 -13.67 -14.53 -36.96
CA TYR A 720 -14.48 -15.74 -36.85
C TYR A 720 -14.29 -16.69 -38.04
N ALA A 721 -14.34 -18.00 -37.76
CA ALA A 721 -14.17 -19.06 -38.76
C ALA A 721 -15.48 -19.50 -39.46
N GLU A 722 -16.66 -19.07 -38.96
CA GLU A 722 -17.98 -19.52 -39.44
C GLU A 722 -18.95 -18.33 -39.69
N PRO A 723 -20.12 -18.52 -40.37
CA PRO A 723 -21.00 -17.43 -40.84
C PRO A 723 -22.00 -16.82 -39.83
N ASP A 724 -22.30 -17.47 -38.69
CA ASP A 724 -23.17 -16.97 -37.60
C ASP A 724 -22.69 -15.72 -36.75
N PRO A 725 -21.44 -15.23 -36.81
CA PRO A 725 -20.97 -14.11 -35.99
C PRO A 725 -21.28 -12.71 -36.53
N LEU A 726 -21.70 -12.58 -37.80
CA LEU A 726 -22.02 -11.30 -38.41
C LEU A 726 -23.04 -10.51 -37.57
N ASN A 727 -24.10 -11.20 -37.14
CA ASN A 727 -25.18 -10.63 -36.33
C ASN A 727 -24.72 -10.20 -34.93
N HIS A 728 -23.68 -10.84 -34.39
CA HIS A 728 -23.17 -10.52 -33.06
C HIS A 728 -22.24 -9.30 -33.10
N VAL A 729 -21.27 -9.28 -34.04
CA VAL A 729 -20.35 -8.15 -34.23
C VAL A 729 -21.14 -6.88 -34.58
N GLN A 730 -22.06 -6.96 -35.54
CA GLN A 730 -22.92 -5.84 -35.91
C GLN A 730 -23.71 -5.28 -34.73
N ARG A 731 -24.31 -6.16 -33.91
CA ARG A 731 -25.05 -5.73 -32.72
C ARG A 731 -24.17 -5.02 -31.71
N VAL A 732 -22.94 -5.48 -31.51
CA VAL A 732 -21.98 -4.83 -30.61
C VAL A 732 -21.57 -3.47 -31.16
N MET A 733 -21.19 -3.40 -32.45
CA MET A 733 -20.80 -2.13 -33.08
C MET A 733 -21.95 -1.13 -33.14
N ASP A 734 -23.19 -1.56 -33.36
CA ASP A 734 -24.36 -0.69 -33.30
C ASP A 734 -24.60 -0.13 -31.89
N LYS A 735 -24.37 -0.94 -30.85
CA LYS A 735 -24.45 -0.47 -29.46
C LYS A 735 -23.31 0.47 -29.10
N ILE A 736 -22.11 0.22 -29.62
CA ILE A 736 -20.99 1.17 -29.52
C ILE A 736 -21.30 2.42 -30.33
N ARG A 737 -22.04 2.37 -31.44
CA ARG A 737 -22.39 3.57 -32.22
C ARG A 737 -23.43 4.45 -31.53
N LYS A 738 -24.43 3.85 -30.85
CA LYS A 738 -25.56 4.58 -30.23
C LYS A 738 -25.20 5.22 -28.88
N SER A 739 -25.53 6.51 -28.70
CA SER A 739 -25.29 7.30 -27.47
C SER A 739 -26.27 7.05 -26.31
N ASP A 740 -26.84 5.86 -26.18
CA ASP A 740 -27.85 5.57 -25.15
C ASP A 740 -27.28 5.28 -23.75
#